data_AF-D4AT58-F1
#
_entry.id   AF-D4AT58-F1
#
_cell.length_a   1.000
_cell.length_b   1.000
_cell.length_c   1.000
_cell.angle_alpha   90.00
_cell.angle_beta   90.00
_cell.angle_gamma   90.00
#
_symmetry.space_group_name_H-M   'P 1'
#
loop_
_entity.id
_entity.type
_entity.pdbx_description
1 polymer ?
#
loop_
_entity_poly.entity_id
_entity_poly.type
_entity_poly.pdbx_seq_one_letter_code
_entity_poly.pdbx_strand_id
1 'polypeptide(L)'
;MGENSRPGKQNGQKRTQTKLCRFIEHAKTCPYGENCTYSHDIANFSNERVKSSNSPKEQQERVDYNAWKRIIKSPPKQNDLATIKRLWTGALDILEGFDRNWKQMLPRDLDADENFGREHIQILLSMKSHGNGCRTFVELSQPFLAVITHPSMLDCLSIDTAVGGLYNFISGTNGQRAVGFFTRICTNLTRAYAQLVIPKAVAETTLTSVGIALHELLRREQRAVYNDELPDLVTSLEYAANAVEIDTQFIRFNSSIAEVRARIGRATGLLKDKEIDNTATVDGISTATFKSSYPRPITVPGTRHDNDHADITKIRIMPTNEEICCELPDYLPTTDRDQPSFITNATERHIDTLFRLLRHDIFGELKHALGILIHAMKEDESIQRTWKIPVGDIRAYAYPNACIQYVSFERRAGIEAQVSFSQLPALRKKTPAERSKWWADSKRLEEGILLCFVAVSCGIPSILFLTVGKKITDLKESRNLGSNEYNATVTTKLVTRNQAEFALLTELSSKSTNGVLFEFPGVIPATFMPILTNLQAMQLSGYIPFSQWILPDRATISGEPAQILPPLYARNRSYFFLLDPILTRQGDSLSFSPTTSCNIAILRNLEERTTLDHGQCQALIAALTRECYTNHALDQFLEELIKAGVKKLIRIGGQSKSKILEGHNLRVVSNGERKTRNESFCAARTYEALRTKEPLIATSLGALHALRKEQNWGSLKANILHRLKGHIKQRYPLAFNEFSQVGGDGYKVAGKDPFDVWCEKAIPRELRARFSANEEANIVQILERVGTDDISNLPIPERELLINFWAREYCEIHRDQLFELVDECSKLHEQLDRIHDERDRRVLEDAEVIGVTTTGLAKRISVLRRLRSKVVICEEAGEVMEPHMISALLPNVEHFIQIGDHQQLRPQINNYELSLESKQGGAYQLDRSQFERLSIGEPGRAPFPVAQLDTQRRMRPEISRLIRMTLYPRLVDHPSTKTFPDVVGMRNNVFWLDYENIEDSSSSDRHQMSHSNSWEVDMT
;
A
#
# COMPACT_ATOMS: atom_id res chain seq x y z
N MET A 1 52.94 -41.07 -16.07
CA MET A 1 53.29 -41.53 -17.44
C MET A 1 52.04 -41.50 -18.30
N GLY A 2 52.20 -41.22 -19.59
CA GLY A 2 51.29 -41.74 -20.62
C GLY A 2 49.97 -41.00 -20.80
N GLU A 3 49.94 -40.17 -21.84
CA GLU A 3 48.81 -40.14 -22.76
C GLU A 3 48.41 -41.58 -23.16
N ASN A 4 47.12 -41.82 -23.41
CA ASN A 4 46.64 -42.24 -24.73
C ASN A 4 45.14 -42.58 -24.77
N SER A 5 44.43 -41.88 -25.66
CA SER A 5 43.62 -42.50 -26.73
C SER A 5 42.76 -43.73 -26.39
N ARG A 6 41.48 -43.51 -26.02
CA ARG A 6 40.45 -44.58 -26.04
C ARG A 6 39.64 -44.55 -27.36
N PRO A 7 39.41 -45.70 -28.01
CA PRO A 7 38.66 -45.79 -29.26
C PRO A 7 37.20 -46.26 -29.11
N GLY A 8 36.34 -45.87 -30.06
CA GLY A 8 35.61 -46.85 -30.87
C GLY A 8 34.13 -47.18 -30.57
N LYS A 9 33.25 -46.74 -31.51
CA LYS A 9 32.13 -47.50 -32.15
C LYS A 9 30.93 -47.95 -31.26
N GLN A 10 29.67 -48.03 -31.73
CA GLN A 10 29.06 -47.75 -33.05
C GLN A 10 27.52 -47.56 -32.95
N ASN A 11 26.87 -47.28 -34.10
CA ASN A 11 25.42 -47.25 -34.37
C ASN A 11 24.62 -46.03 -33.90
N GLY A 12 24.65 -44.97 -34.72
CA GLY A 12 23.74 -43.83 -34.63
C GLY A 12 22.44 -44.02 -35.42
N GLN A 13 21.32 -43.66 -34.82
CA GLN A 13 20.03 -43.49 -35.51
C GLN A 13 20.05 -42.20 -36.36
N LYS A 14 19.52 -42.27 -37.59
CA LYS A 14 19.35 -41.08 -38.45
C LYS A 14 18.32 -40.12 -37.83
N ARG A 15 18.76 -38.93 -37.37
CA ARG A 15 17.85 -37.81 -37.08
C ARG A 15 17.40 -37.17 -38.40
N THR A 16 16.08 -37.02 -38.56
CA THR A 16 15.47 -36.25 -39.64
C THR A 16 15.77 -34.76 -39.45
N GLN A 17 16.29 -34.10 -40.48
CA GLN A 17 16.61 -32.67 -40.46
C GLN A 17 15.34 -31.84 -40.73
N THR A 18 14.77 -31.21 -39.70
CA THR A 18 13.46 -30.53 -39.77
C THR A 18 13.53 -29.04 -40.06
N LYS A 19 14.72 -28.45 -40.26
CA LYS A 19 14.90 -27.02 -40.55
C LYS A 19 15.94 -26.81 -41.65
N LEU A 20 15.67 -25.85 -42.54
CA LEU A 20 16.58 -25.44 -43.62
C LEU A 20 17.82 -24.72 -43.05
N CYS A 21 18.96 -24.88 -43.70
CA CYS A 21 20.20 -24.21 -43.33
C CYS A 21 20.11 -22.70 -43.63
N ARG A 22 20.41 -21.88 -42.63
CA ARG A 22 20.38 -20.41 -42.71
C ARG A 22 21.24 -19.82 -43.84
N PHE A 23 22.36 -20.47 -44.20
CA PHE A 23 23.18 -20.02 -45.32
C PHE A 23 22.47 -20.23 -46.67
N ILE A 24 21.83 -21.39 -46.85
CA ILE A 24 21.05 -21.72 -48.05
C ILE A 24 19.78 -20.86 -48.14
N GLU A 25 19.11 -20.60 -47.01
CA GLU A 25 17.97 -19.67 -46.89
C GLU A 25 18.30 -18.26 -47.41
N HIS A 26 19.55 -17.81 -47.22
CA HIS A 26 20.04 -16.50 -47.69
C HIS A 26 20.85 -16.60 -49.01
N ALA A 27 20.67 -17.68 -49.77
CA ALA A 27 21.32 -17.93 -51.06
C ALA A 27 22.87 -17.87 -51.06
N LYS A 28 23.50 -18.27 -49.95
CA LYS A 28 24.97 -18.36 -49.80
C LYS A 28 25.41 -19.82 -49.68
N THR A 29 26.62 -20.12 -50.15
CA THR A 29 27.24 -21.44 -49.98
C THR A 29 27.50 -21.72 -48.49
N CYS A 30 27.05 -22.89 -48.02
CA CYS A 30 27.23 -23.30 -46.63
C CYS A 30 28.68 -23.79 -46.40
N PRO A 31 29.45 -23.21 -45.47
CA PRO A 31 30.85 -23.59 -45.23
C PRO A 31 31.03 -24.98 -44.60
N TYR A 32 29.95 -25.60 -44.12
CA TYR A 32 29.97 -26.93 -43.47
C TYR A 32 29.65 -28.09 -44.43
N GLY A 33 29.30 -27.80 -45.69
CA GLY A 33 29.06 -28.82 -46.73
C GLY A 33 28.06 -29.90 -46.33
N GLU A 34 28.36 -31.16 -46.65
CA GLU A 34 27.52 -32.32 -46.31
C GLU A 34 27.51 -32.67 -44.81
N ASN A 35 28.42 -32.09 -44.01
CA ASN A 35 28.45 -32.26 -42.55
C ASN A 35 27.53 -31.27 -41.81
N CYS A 36 26.73 -30.48 -42.54
CA CYS A 36 25.75 -29.58 -41.95
C CYS A 36 24.61 -30.35 -41.26
N THR A 37 24.24 -29.94 -40.06
CA THR A 37 23.14 -30.55 -39.28
C THR A 37 21.74 -30.08 -39.70
N TYR A 38 21.65 -29.18 -40.68
CA TYR A 38 20.42 -28.58 -41.21
C TYR A 38 20.26 -28.85 -42.71
N SER A 39 19.03 -28.95 -43.20
CA SER A 39 18.75 -29.35 -44.59
C SER A 39 19.22 -28.29 -45.60
N HIS A 40 19.82 -28.75 -46.69
CA HIS A 40 20.17 -27.92 -47.86
C HIS A 40 19.15 -28.04 -49.01
N ASP A 41 18.10 -28.85 -48.83
CA ASP A 41 17.16 -29.19 -49.88
C ASP A 41 15.95 -28.23 -49.90
N ILE A 42 16.01 -27.24 -50.81
CA ILE A 42 15.03 -26.15 -50.94
C ILE A 42 13.66 -26.66 -51.42
N ALA A 43 13.62 -27.80 -52.14
CA ALA A 43 12.41 -28.29 -52.79
C ALA A 43 11.28 -28.62 -51.79
N ASN A 44 11.61 -29.13 -50.60
CA ASN A 44 10.63 -29.64 -49.63
C ASN A 44 9.94 -28.57 -48.76
N PHE A 45 10.37 -27.30 -48.81
CA PHE A 45 9.78 -26.21 -47.99
C PHE A 45 8.99 -25.17 -48.82
N SER A 46 8.69 -25.48 -50.09
CA SER A 46 8.28 -24.48 -51.07
C SER A 46 6.76 -24.34 -51.33
N ASN A 47 5.89 -24.95 -50.51
CA ASN A 47 4.46 -25.12 -50.86
C ASN A 47 3.39 -24.88 -49.76
N GLU A 48 3.57 -23.87 -48.92
CA GLU A 48 2.45 -23.16 -48.28
C GLU A 48 2.40 -21.69 -48.70
N ARG A 49 2.05 -21.47 -49.98
CA ARG A 49 1.54 -20.19 -50.47
C ARG A 49 0.13 -20.39 -51.02
N VAL A 50 -0.87 -20.14 -50.17
CA VAL A 50 -2.23 -19.89 -50.63
C VAL A 50 -2.19 -18.64 -51.51
N LYS A 51 -2.25 -18.83 -52.82
CA LYS A 51 -2.52 -17.74 -53.76
C LYS A 51 -3.97 -17.34 -53.59
N SER A 52 -4.23 -16.28 -52.84
CA SER A 52 -5.48 -15.53 -52.99
C SER A 52 -5.59 -15.09 -54.45
N SER A 53 -6.73 -15.38 -55.08
CA SER A 53 -7.11 -14.71 -56.32
C SER A 53 -7.42 -13.26 -55.96
N ASN A 54 -6.43 -12.37 -56.08
CA ASN A 54 -6.61 -10.98 -55.70
C ASN A 54 -7.79 -10.37 -56.44
N SER A 55 -8.63 -9.65 -55.72
CA SER A 55 -9.82 -9.04 -56.30
C SER A 55 -9.44 -7.93 -57.30
N PRO A 56 -10.30 -7.59 -58.28
CA PRO A 56 -10.05 -6.46 -59.17
C PRO A 56 -9.80 -5.14 -58.41
N LYS A 57 -10.35 -5.00 -57.20
CA LYS A 57 -10.12 -3.85 -56.31
C LYS A 57 -8.70 -3.84 -55.73
N GLU A 58 -8.20 -4.94 -55.18
CA GLU A 58 -6.83 -5.03 -54.65
C GLU A 58 -5.77 -4.78 -55.75
N GLN A 59 -6.08 -5.18 -56.99
CA GLN A 59 -5.20 -4.96 -58.12
C GLN A 59 -5.19 -3.47 -58.55
N GLN A 60 -6.32 -2.77 -58.41
CA GLN A 60 -6.43 -1.33 -58.59
C GLN A 60 -5.74 -0.55 -57.46
N GLU A 61 -6.03 -0.86 -56.18
CA GLU A 61 -5.37 -0.26 -55.00
C GLU A 61 -3.84 -0.39 -55.09
N ARG A 62 -3.33 -1.52 -55.59
CA ARG A 62 -1.90 -1.69 -55.86
C ARG A 62 -1.37 -0.78 -56.97
N VAL A 63 -2.13 -0.53 -58.04
CA VAL A 63 -1.74 0.42 -59.09
C VAL A 63 -1.69 1.84 -58.52
N ASP A 64 -2.70 2.23 -57.74
CA ASP A 64 -2.84 3.55 -57.14
C ASP A 64 -1.75 3.82 -56.10
N TYR A 65 -1.46 2.85 -55.23
CA TYR A 65 -0.33 2.91 -54.30
C TYR A 65 1.02 3.10 -55.00
N ASN A 66 1.26 2.38 -56.11
CA ASN A 66 2.49 2.51 -56.89
C ASN A 66 2.54 3.84 -57.67
N ALA A 67 1.40 4.39 -58.09
CA ALA A 67 1.32 5.71 -58.70
C ALA A 67 1.64 6.82 -57.68
N TRP A 68 1.09 6.73 -56.47
CA TRP A 68 1.41 7.61 -55.34
C TRP A 68 2.89 7.51 -54.96
N LYS A 69 3.43 6.29 -54.79
CA LYS A 69 4.85 6.07 -54.41
C LYS A 69 5.85 6.64 -55.42
N ARG A 70 5.48 6.79 -56.71
CA ARG A 70 6.32 7.49 -57.70
C ARG A 70 6.47 8.98 -57.41
N ILE A 71 5.50 9.63 -56.76
CA ILE A 71 5.55 11.06 -56.43
C ILE A 71 6.65 11.32 -55.39
N ILE A 72 6.64 10.55 -54.30
CA ILE A 72 7.65 10.68 -53.23
C ILE A 72 9.04 10.20 -53.64
N LYS A 73 9.18 9.39 -54.70
CA LYS A 73 10.48 9.02 -55.29
C LYS A 73 11.14 10.12 -56.12
N SER A 74 10.45 11.26 -56.32
CA SER A 74 11.01 12.42 -57.01
C SER A 74 11.11 13.62 -56.05
N PRO A 75 12.20 14.41 -56.11
CA PRO A 75 12.32 15.59 -55.27
C PRO A 75 11.24 16.61 -55.66
N PRO A 76 10.58 17.25 -54.68
CA PRO A 76 9.49 18.17 -54.95
C PRO A 76 9.94 19.43 -55.69
N LYS A 77 9.10 19.91 -56.61
CA LYS A 77 9.29 21.20 -57.30
C LYS A 77 8.64 22.33 -56.52
N GLN A 78 9.36 23.42 -56.33
CA GLN A 78 8.86 24.60 -55.63
C GLN A 78 7.65 25.19 -56.40
N ASN A 79 6.55 25.45 -55.66
CA ASN A 79 5.26 25.92 -56.17
C ASN A 79 4.47 24.98 -57.11
N ASP A 80 4.79 23.67 -57.20
CA ASP A 80 3.95 22.70 -57.91
C ASP A 80 2.72 22.27 -57.08
N LEU A 81 1.70 23.14 -57.10
CA LEU A 81 0.46 22.96 -56.33
C LEU A 81 -0.32 21.70 -56.74
N ALA A 82 -0.22 21.29 -58.01
CA ALA A 82 -0.91 20.11 -58.53
C ALA A 82 -0.30 18.82 -57.97
N THR A 83 1.03 18.75 -57.88
CA THR A 83 1.73 17.62 -57.26
C THR A 83 1.48 17.57 -55.74
N ILE A 84 1.47 18.71 -55.04
CA ILE A 84 1.14 18.76 -53.60
C ILE A 84 -0.28 18.23 -53.35
N LYS A 85 -1.29 18.70 -54.11
CA LYS A 85 -2.67 18.25 -53.96
C LYS A 85 -2.79 16.75 -54.19
N ARG A 86 -2.24 16.26 -55.31
CA ARG A 86 -2.29 14.83 -55.70
C ARG A 86 -1.56 13.91 -54.72
N LEU A 87 -0.46 14.37 -54.10
CA LEU A 87 0.26 13.60 -53.10
C LEU A 87 -0.61 13.32 -51.88
N TRP A 88 -1.24 14.35 -51.33
CA TRP A 88 -1.98 14.25 -50.07
C TRP A 88 -3.39 13.70 -50.24
N THR A 89 -4.07 13.92 -51.37
CA THR A 89 -5.31 13.20 -51.68
C THR A 89 -5.02 11.71 -51.89
N GLY A 90 -4.01 11.37 -52.71
CA GLY A 90 -3.63 9.96 -52.92
C GLY A 90 -3.17 9.25 -51.65
N ALA A 91 -2.53 9.97 -50.72
CA ALA A 91 -2.20 9.44 -49.40
C ALA A 91 -3.46 9.15 -48.55
N LEU A 92 -4.48 10.02 -48.62
CA LEU A 92 -5.75 9.81 -47.93
C LEU A 92 -6.54 8.65 -48.55
N ASP A 93 -6.61 8.57 -49.88
CA ASP A 93 -7.26 7.48 -50.62
C ASP A 93 -6.68 6.10 -50.22
N ILE A 94 -5.36 6.00 -50.00
CA ILE A 94 -4.70 4.79 -49.50
C ILE A 94 -5.11 4.45 -48.06
N LEU A 95 -5.27 5.46 -47.19
CA LEU A 95 -5.68 5.29 -45.79
C LEU A 95 -7.18 4.95 -45.66
N GLU A 96 -8.01 5.36 -46.61
CA GLU A 96 -9.43 5.04 -46.70
C GLU A 96 -9.72 3.70 -47.41
N GLY A 97 -8.80 3.21 -48.27
CA GLY A 97 -8.91 1.94 -49.01
C GLY A 97 -9.05 0.67 -48.15
N PHE A 98 -9.18 -0.51 -48.76
CA PHE A 98 -9.47 -1.75 -48.00
C PHE A 98 -8.22 -2.51 -47.55
N ASP A 99 -7.14 -2.55 -48.33
CA ASP A 99 -5.95 -3.35 -47.99
C ASP A 99 -5.09 -2.71 -46.87
N ARG A 100 -5.04 -3.41 -45.72
CA ARG A 100 -4.28 -3.03 -44.52
C ARG A 100 -2.77 -2.87 -44.76
N ASN A 101 -2.20 -3.58 -45.75
CA ASN A 101 -0.75 -3.53 -46.02
C ASN A 101 -0.32 -2.16 -46.56
N TRP A 102 -1.09 -1.58 -47.49
CA TRP A 102 -0.75 -0.27 -48.06
C TRP A 102 -0.87 0.86 -47.04
N LYS A 103 -1.86 0.78 -46.13
CA LYS A 103 -1.98 1.69 -44.97
C LYS A 103 -0.75 1.67 -44.08
N GLN A 104 -0.16 0.50 -43.85
CA GLN A 104 1.05 0.36 -43.03
C GLN A 104 2.34 0.74 -43.77
N MET A 105 2.37 0.60 -45.10
CA MET A 105 3.53 0.98 -45.90
C MET A 105 3.61 2.50 -46.14
N LEU A 106 2.47 3.20 -46.26
CA LEU A 106 2.40 4.65 -46.47
C LEU A 106 3.28 5.49 -45.50
N PRO A 107 3.16 5.38 -44.16
CA PRO A 107 3.99 6.16 -43.24
C PRO A 107 5.47 5.75 -43.29
N ARG A 108 5.75 4.46 -43.51
CA ARG A 108 7.13 3.96 -43.65
C ARG A 108 7.81 4.51 -44.89
N ASP A 109 7.10 4.59 -46.01
CA ASP A 109 7.62 5.15 -47.25
C ASP A 109 7.71 6.69 -47.22
N LEU A 110 6.87 7.38 -46.44
CA LEU A 110 7.00 8.82 -46.19
C LEU A 110 8.19 9.17 -45.30
N ASP A 111 8.55 8.31 -44.35
CA ASP A 111 9.64 8.54 -43.38
C ASP A 111 11.00 7.99 -43.85
N ALA A 112 11.02 7.07 -44.81
CA ALA A 112 12.23 6.43 -45.32
C ALA A 112 13.14 7.42 -46.07
N ASP A 113 14.41 7.50 -45.65
CA ASP A 113 15.43 8.39 -46.22
C ASP A 113 15.76 8.12 -47.71
N GLU A 114 15.30 6.99 -48.28
CA GLU A 114 15.41 6.68 -49.72
C GLU A 114 14.34 7.41 -50.59
N ASN A 115 13.32 7.99 -49.97
CA ASN A 115 12.25 8.76 -50.62
C ASN A 115 12.27 10.21 -50.12
N PHE A 116 11.77 11.14 -50.93
CA PHE A 116 11.70 12.58 -50.61
C PHE A 116 10.46 12.97 -49.76
N GLY A 117 9.91 12.04 -48.97
CA GLY A 117 8.63 12.21 -48.27
C GLY A 117 8.65 13.37 -47.27
N ARG A 118 9.74 13.49 -46.52
CA ARG A 118 9.97 14.60 -45.57
C ARG A 118 10.13 15.95 -46.29
N GLU A 119 10.73 15.99 -47.47
CA GLU A 119 10.86 17.20 -48.29
C GLU A 119 9.52 17.68 -48.85
N HIS A 120 8.65 16.75 -49.28
CA HIS A 120 7.27 17.06 -49.68
C HIS A 120 6.47 17.65 -48.50
N ILE A 121 6.64 17.11 -47.28
CA ILE A 121 6.08 17.68 -46.04
C ILE A 121 6.63 19.09 -45.78
N GLN A 122 7.96 19.27 -45.87
CA GLN A 122 8.61 20.55 -45.57
C GLN A 122 8.13 21.68 -46.51
N ILE A 123 7.87 21.40 -47.78
CA ILE A 123 7.34 22.41 -48.72
C ILE A 123 5.93 22.85 -48.35
N LEU A 124 5.04 21.93 -47.97
CA LEU A 124 3.70 22.29 -47.49
C LEU A 124 3.79 23.11 -46.18
N LEU A 125 4.58 22.64 -45.21
CA LEU A 125 4.73 23.34 -43.92
C LEU A 125 5.33 24.76 -44.07
N SER A 126 6.21 24.98 -45.05
CA SER A 126 6.86 26.27 -45.32
C SER A 126 6.13 27.17 -46.33
N MET A 127 5.02 26.71 -46.92
CA MET A 127 4.24 27.48 -47.89
C MET A 127 3.66 28.76 -47.27
N LYS A 128 3.83 29.90 -47.97
CA LYS A 128 3.31 31.21 -47.55
C LYS A 128 2.08 31.61 -48.36
N SER A 129 0.99 31.96 -47.66
CA SER A 129 -0.23 32.49 -48.24
C SER A 129 -0.10 33.98 -48.60
N HIS A 130 -0.18 34.31 -49.89
CA HIS A 130 -0.34 35.70 -50.34
C HIS A 130 -1.82 36.11 -50.25
N GLY A 131 -2.13 37.42 -50.22
CA GLY A 131 -3.41 37.96 -49.73
C GLY A 131 -4.72 37.42 -50.35
N ASN A 132 -4.68 36.89 -51.58
CA ASN A 132 -5.84 36.30 -52.27
C ASN A 132 -5.79 34.76 -52.36
N GLY A 133 -4.76 34.11 -51.80
CA GLY A 133 -4.51 32.67 -51.88
C GLY A 133 -5.00 31.84 -50.70
N CYS A 134 -5.79 32.41 -49.77
CA CYS A 134 -6.21 31.74 -48.54
C CYS A 134 -7.00 30.44 -48.79
N ARG A 135 -7.95 30.46 -49.75
CA ARG A 135 -8.68 29.26 -50.21
C ARG A 135 -7.73 28.16 -50.65
N THR A 136 -6.79 28.47 -51.55
CA THR A 136 -5.85 27.50 -52.12
C THR A 136 -4.94 26.89 -51.04
N PHE A 137 -4.50 27.69 -50.06
CA PHE A 137 -3.70 27.20 -48.94
C PHE A 137 -4.48 26.20 -48.06
N VAL A 138 -5.76 26.48 -47.77
CA VAL A 138 -6.65 25.57 -47.05
C VAL A 138 -6.89 24.28 -47.83
N GLU A 139 -7.26 24.37 -49.12
CA GLU A 139 -7.52 23.20 -49.98
C GLU A 139 -6.29 22.27 -50.14
N LEU A 140 -5.08 22.80 -50.05
CA LEU A 140 -3.84 22.01 -50.10
C LEU A 140 -3.45 21.41 -48.74
N SER A 141 -3.83 22.06 -47.64
CA SER A 141 -3.48 21.64 -46.28
C SER A 141 -4.47 20.62 -45.70
N GLN A 142 -5.73 20.66 -46.10
CA GLN A 142 -6.79 19.80 -45.54
C GLN A 142 -6.52 18.29 -45.74
N PRO A 143 -6.12 17.78 -46.93
CA PRO A 143 -5.84 16.36 -47.09
C PRO A 143 -4.61 15.91 -46.29
N PHE A 144 -3.59 16.76 -46.15
CA PHE A 144 -2.42 16.48 -45.31
C PHE A 144 -2.80 16.36 -43.83
N LEU A 145 -3.62 17.29 -43.32
CA LEU A 145 -4.15 17.21 -41.95
C LEU A 145 -4.93 15.91 -41.74
N ALA A 146 -5.85 15.57 -42.65
CA ALA A 146 -6.63 14.34 -42.56
C ALA A 146 -5.75 13.08 -42.54
N VAL A 147 -4.69 13.04 -43.34
CA VAL A 147 -3.70 11.95 -43.36
C VAL A 147 -2.99 11.81 -42.01
N ILE A 148 -2.43 12.90 -41.45
CA ILE A 148 -1.69 12.80 -40.18
C ILE A 148 -2.60 12.53 -38.98
N THR A 149 -3.89 12.89 -39.03
CA THR A 149 -4.87 12.59 -37.97
C THR A 149 -5.67 11.31 -38.19
N HIS A 150 -5.38 10.52 -39.22
CA HIS A 150 -6.18 9.35 -39.56
C HIS A 150 -6.02 8.22 -38.51
N PRO A 151 -7.09 7.54 -38.04
CA PRO A 151 -6.98 6.46 -37.05
C PRO A 151 -5.99 5.35 -37.46
N SER A 152 -5.96 4.97 -38.74
CA SER A 152 -4.99 3.97 -39.24
C SER A 152 -3.52 4.40 -39.15
N MET A 153 -3.24 5.70 -38.98
CA MET A 153 -1.91 6.24 -38.72
C MET A 153 -1.62 6.36 -37.21
N LEU A 154 -2.61 6.71 -36.40
CA LEU A 154 -2.43 7.00 -34.97
C LEU A 154 -2.52 5.77 -34.05
N ASP A 155 -3.40 4.82 -34.36
CA ASP A 155 -3.73 3.68 -33.48
C ASP A 155 -2.92 2.40 -33.78
N CYS A 156 -2.02 2.44 -34.78
CA CYS A 156 -1.37 1.25 -35.32
C CYS A 156 0.07 1.06 -34.82
N LEU A 157 0.23 0.26 -33.75
CA LEU A 157 1.54 -0.01 -33.11
C LEU A 157 2.66 -0.45 -34.08
N SER A 158 2.35 -1.15 -35.17
CA SER A 158 3.36 -1.66 -36.11
C SER A 158 4.02 -0.60 -37.00
N ILE A 159 3.52 0.64 -36.98
CA ILE A 159 4.07 1.80 -37.71
C ILE A 159 4.46 2.95 -36.78
N ASP A 160 4.25 2.82 -35.48
CA ASP A 160 4.38 3.91 -34.51
C ASP A 160 5.78 4.57 -34.51
N THR A 161 6.84 3.80 -34.76
CA THR A 161 8.21 4.34 -34.92
C THR A 161 8.35 5.27 -36.13
N ALA A 162 7.77 4.91 -37.28
CA ALA A 162 7.81 5.74 -38.49
C ALA A 162 6.88 6.96 -38.35
N VAL A 163 5.71 6.80 -37.73
CA VAL A 163 4.81 7.91 -37.41
C VAL A 163 5.47 8.86 -36.41
N GLY A 164 6.20 8.34 -35.42
CA GLY A 164 7.05 9.12 -34.52
C GLY A 164 8.13 9.92 -35.25
N GLY A 165 8.85 9.30 -36.20
CA GLY A 165 9.81 9.99 -37.08
C GLY A 165 9.20 11.14 -37.86
N LEU A 166 8.01 10.92 -38.45
CA LEU A 166 7.25 11.96 -39.14
C LEU A 166 6.82 13.09 -38.21
N TYR A 167 6.28 12.80 -37.02
CA TYR A 167 5.87 13.82 -36.05
C TYR A 167 7.05 14.63 -35.50
N ASN A 168 8.21 13.99 -35.27
CA ASN A 168 9.47 14.67 -34.93
C ASN A 168 9.87 15.67 -36.02
N PHE A 169 9.85 15.24 -37.29
CA PHE A 169 10.17 16.10 -38.42
C PHE A 169 9.13 17.22 -38.63
N ILE A 170 7.83 16.95 -38.47
CA ILE A 170 6.76 17.95 -38.58
C ILE A 170 6.91 19.03 -37.50
N SER A 171 7.20 18.62 -36.26
CA SER A 171 7.47 19.51 -35.12
C SER A 171 8.66 20.43 -35.38
N GLY A 172 9.80 19.86 -35.79
CA GLY A 172 11.06 20.59 -35.88
C GLY A 172 11.59 21.04 -34.52
N THR A 173 12.60 21.90 -34.51
CA THR A 173 13.24 22.39 -33.27
C THR A 173 12.20 23.06 -32.37
N ASN A 174 11.98 22.47 -31.19
CA ASN A 174 10.99 22.93 -30.20
C ASN A 174 9.61 23.27 -30.79
N GLY A 175 9.12 22.50 -31.76
CA GLY A 175 7.78 22.70 -32.35
C GLY A 175 7.62 23.88 -33.33
N GLN A 176 8.68 24.67 -33.59
CA GLN A 176 8.60 25.91 -34.39
C GLN A 176 7.95 25.71 -35.78
N ARG A 177 8.22 24.57 -36.43
CA ARG A 177 7.74 24.31 -37.79
C ARG A 177 6.22 24.03 -37.79
N ALA A 178 5.76 23.22 -36.85
CA ALA A 178 4.35 22.86 -36.73
C ALA A 178 3.50 24.00 -36.15
N VAL A 179 3.97 24.66 -35.08
CA VAL A 179 3.23 25.77 -34.45
C VAL A 179 2.97 26.88 -35.46
N GLY A 180 4.00 27.33 -36.18
CA GLY A 180 3.81 28.33 -37.23
C GLY A 180 2.89 27.86 -38.37
N PHE A 181 2.90 26.58 -38.74
CA PHE A 181 2.02 26.04 -39.78
C PHE A 181 0.55 26.03 -39.34
N PHE A 182 0.24 25.52 -38.15
CA PHE A 182 -1.11 25.50 -37.61
C PHE A 182 -1.67 26.92 -37.42
N THR A 183 -0.84 27.89 -37.00
CA THR A 183 -1.22 29.31 -36.89
C THR A 183 -1.59 29.89 -38.25
N ARG A 184 -0.80 29.58 -39.30
CA ARG A 184 -1.12 29.94 -40.69
C ARG A 184 -2.42 29.30 -41.19
N ILE A 185 -2.72 28.06 -40.80
CA ILE A 185 -4.00 27.42 -41.14
C ILE A 185 -5.16 28.14 -40.47
N CYS A 186 -5.14 28.35 -39.15
CA CYS A 186 -6.23 29.02 -38.42
C CYS A 186 -6.52 30.41 -39.03
N THR A 187 -5.48 31.17 -39.35
CA THR A 187 -5.57 32.51 -39.95
C THR A 187 -6.20 32.47 -41.36
N ASN A 188 -5.70 31.59 -42.23
CA ASN A 188 -6.20 31.50 -43.61
C ASN A 188 -7.61 30.90 -43.68
N LEU A 189 -7.94 29.96 -42.79
CA LEU A 189 -9.25 29.32 -42.72
C LEU A 189 -10.32 30.32 -42.30
N THR A 190 -10.06 31.09 -41.23
CA THR A 190 -10.98 32.15 -40.76
C THR A 190 -11.21 33.19 -41.87
N ARG A 191 -10.15 33.58 -42.59
CA ARG A 191 -10.25 34.52 -43.72
C ARG A 191 -11.04 33.94 -44.90
N ALA A 192 -10.78 32.69 -45.29
CA ALA A 192 -11.49 32.04 -46.40
C ALA A 192 -12.97 31.81 -46.08
N TYR A 193 -13.30 31.51 -44.82
CA TYR A 193 -14.66 31.36 -44.33
C TYR A 193 -15.40 32.71 -44.27
N ALA A 194 -14.78 33.75 -43.72
CA ALA A 194 -15.35 35.11 -43.68
C ALA A 194 -15.58 35.72 -45.08
N GLN A 195 -14.81 35.30 -46.08
CA GLN A 195 -15.02 35.67 -47.49
C GLN A 195 -16.05 34.77 -48.21
N LEU A 196 -16.68 33.82 -47.52
CA LEU A 196 -17.63 32.82 -48.05
C LEU A 196 -17.06 31.95 -49.19
N VAL A 197 -15.74 31.75 -49.21
CA VAL A 197 -15.04 31.02 -50.29
C VAL A 197 -14.92 29.52 -50.00
N ILE A 198 -15.15 29.09 -48.75
CA ILE A 198 -15.20 27.69 -48.32
C ILE A 198 -16.50 27.37 -47.54
N PRO A 199 -17.08 26.16 -47.68
CA PRO A 199 -18.25 25.75 -46.89
C PRO A 199 -17.97 25.57 -45.39
N LYS A 200 -18.98 25.75 -44.54
CA LYS A 200 -18.89 25.54 -43.08
C LYS A 200 -18.35 24.15 -42.70
N ALA A 201 -18.85 23.09 -43.32
CA ALA A 201 -18.37 21.72 -43.09
C ALA A 201 -16.87 21.51 -43.40
N VAL A 202 -16.32 22.26 -44.36
CA VAL A 202 -14.87 22.23 -44.68
C VAL A 202 -14.06 22.96 -43.61
N ALA A 203 -14.59 24.04 -43.04
CA ALA A 203 -13.96 24.73 -41.92
C ALA A 203 -14.01 23.90 -40.61
N GLU A 204 -15.14 23.27 -40.31
CA GLU A 204 -15.34 22.39 -39.15
C GLU A 204 -14.39 21.18 -39.14
N THR A 205 -14.33 20.45 -40.25
CA THR A 205 -13.44 19.28 -40.39
C THR A 205 -11.96 19.68 -40.33
N THR A 206 -11.58 20.81 -40.95
CA THR A 206 -10.20 21.32 -40.91
C THR A 206 -9.80 21.73 -39.49
N LEU A 207 -10.65 22.46 -38.74
CA LEU A 207 -10.35 22.87 -37.35
C LEU A 207 -10.25 21.67 -36.41
N THR A 208 -11.13 20.68 -36.57
CA THR A 208 -11.07 19.43 -35.79
C THR A 208 -9.75 18.70 -36.03
N SER A 209 -9.30 18.61 -37.30
CA SER A 209 -8.02 17.98 -37.65
C SER A 209 -6.82 18.78 -37.13
N VAL A 210 -6.86 20.12 -37.10
CA VAL A 210 -5.80 20.92 -36.44
C VAL A 210 -5.73 20.62 -34.94
N GLY A 211 -6.88 20.51 -34.26
CA GLY A 211 -6.95 20.15 -32.84
C GLY A 211 -6.35 18.78 -32.52
N ILE A 212 -6.67 17.76 -33.31
CA ILE A 212 -6.13 16.40 -33.17
C ILE A 212 -4.63 16.37 -33.49
N ALA A 213 -4.21 17.02 -34.59
CA ALA A 213 -2.80 17.09 -34.98
C ALA A 213 -1.92 17.78 -33.92
N LEU A 214 -2.44 18.86 -33.30
CA LEU A 214 -1.75 19.56 -32.20
C LEU A 214 -1.66 18.70 -30.94
N HIS A 215 -2.70 17.93 -30.61
CA HIS A 215 -2.66 16.97 -29.49
C HIS A 215 -1.56 15.91 -29.70
N GLU A 216 -1.61 15.21 -30.83
CA GLU A 216 -0.66 14.12 -31.13
C GLU A 216 0.78 14.64 -31.22
N LEU A 217 0.97 15.87 -31.73
CA LEU A 217 2.27 16.52 -31.71
C LEU A 217 2.77 16.79 -30.29
N LEU A 218 1.94 17.34 -29.40
CA LEU A 218 2.33 17.61 -28.01
C LEU A 218 2.37 16.35 -27.13
N ARG A 219 1.81 15.23 -27.61
CA ARG A 219 1.91 13.89 -27.04
C ARG A 219 3.24 13.23 -27.40
N ARG A 220 3.66 13.32 -28.67
CA ARG A 220 4.85 12.66 -29.22
C ARG A 220 6.13 13.52 -29.06
N GLU A 221 6.03 14.82 -29.24
CA GLU A 221 7.13 15.78 -29.22
C GLU A 221 7.05 16.75 -28.04
N GLN A 222 7.42 16.26 -26.85
CA GLN A 222 7.34 17.02 -25.59
C GLN A 222 8.07 18.38 -25.61
N ARG A 223 9.12 18.53 -26.43
CA ARG A 223 9.85 19.80 -26.57
C ARG A 223 9.00 20.93 -27.16
N ALA A 224 7.97 20.62 -27.95
CA ALA A 224 7.08 21.61 -28.53
C ALA A 224 6.18 22.31 -27.49
N VAL A 225 6.03 21.76 -26.28
CA VAL A 225 5.28 22.38 -25.17
C VAL A 225 5.93 23.68 -24.69
N TYR A 226 7.25 23.82 -24.87
CA TYR A 226 8.03 25.01 -24.49
C TYR A 226 8.20 26.01 -25.65
N ASN A 227 7.32 25.97 -26.66
CA ASN A 227 7.34 26.95 -27.74
C ASN A 227 6.57 28.21 -27.32
N ASP A 228 7.24 29.37 -27.37
CA ASP A 228 6.67 30.64 -26.91
C ASP A 228 5.44 31.10 -27.73
N GLU A 229 5.30 30.65 -28.99
CA GLU A 229 4.16 30.96 -29.88
C GLU A 229 2.97 29.97 -29.68
N LEU A 230 3.14 28.91 -28.87
CA LEU A 230 2.09 27.91 -28.66
C LEU A 230 0.82 28.44 -27.96
N PRO A 231 0.89 29.34 -26.95
CA PRO A 231 -0.31 29.97 -26.37
C PRO A 231 -1.12 30.79 -27.40
N ASP A 232 -0.42 31.48 -28.31
CA ASP A 232 -1.04 32.28 -29.37
C ASP A 232 -1.70 31.40 -30.43
N LEU A 233 -1.11 30.25 -30.76
CA LEU A 233 -1.75 29.22 -31.59
C LEU A 233 -3.06 28.72 -30.94
N VAL A 234 -3.04 28.36 -29.65
CA VAL A 234 -4.25 27.88 -28.94
C VAL A 234 -5.34 28.95 -28.96
N THR A 235 -4.98 30.21 -28.73
CA THR A 235 -5.90 31.36 -28.79
C THR A 235 -6.45 31.58 -30.22
N SER A 236 -5.60 31.44 -31.24
CA SER A 236 -5.97 31.53 -32.66
C SER A 236 -6.93 30.41 -33.09
N LEU A 237 -6.76 29.21 -32.52
CA LEU A 237 -7.62 28.05 -32.77
C LEU A 237 -9.00 28.22 -32.10
N GLU A 238 -9.05 28.70 -30.87
CA GLU A 238 -10.30 29.07 -30.18
C GLU A 238 -11.05 30.21 -30.92
N TYR A 239 -10.33 31.23 -31.38
CA TYR A 239 -10.91 32.32 -32.18
C TYR A 239 -11.49 31.81 -33.51
N ALA A 240 -10.76 30.96 -34.23
CA ALA A 240 -11.23 30.38 -35.48
C ALA A 240 -12.47 29.48 -35.30
N ALA A 241 -12.52 28.70 -34.21
CA ALA A 241 -13.69 27.89 -33.87
C ALA A 241 -14.94 28.73 -33.57
N ASN A 242 -14.77 29.82 -32.81
CA ASN A 242 -15.86 30.76 -32.53
C ASN A 242 -16.35 31.46 -33.81
N ALA A 243 -15.44 31.88 -34.70
CA ALA A 243 -15.77 32.55 -35.95
C ALA A 243 -16.52 31.66 -36.97
N VAL A 244 -16.42 30.34 -36.84
CA VAL A 244 -17.16 29.36 -37.67
C VAL A 244 -18.49 28.94 -37.02
N GLU A 245 -18.78 29.42 -35.80
CA GLU A 245 -19.92 29.01 -34.97
C GLU A 245 -19.96 27.48 -34.78
N ILE A 246 -18.82 26.89 -34.42
CA ILE A 246 -18.75 25.47 -34.04
C ILE A 246 -19.17 25.35 -32.59
N ASP A 247 -20.08 24.41 -32.28
CA ASP A 247 -20.40 24.11 -30.89
C ASP A 247 -19.13 23.61 -30.17
N THR A 248 -18.65 24.44 -29.23
CA THR A 248 -17.42 24.16 -28.48
C THR A 248 -17.51 22.88 -27.64
N GLN A 249 -18.70 22.29 -27.45
CA GLN A 249 -18.84 20.95 -26.87
C GLN A 249 -18.35 19.83 -27.80
N PHE A 250 -18.45 19.98 -29.12
CA PHE A 250 -18.01 18.96 -30.07
C PHE A 250 -16.48 18.90 -30.20
N ILE A 251 -15.82 20.06 -30.20
CA ILE A 251 -14.34 20.16 -30.18
C ILE A 251 -13.76 19.58 -28.88
N ARG A 252 -14.44 19.80 -27.74
CA ARG A 252 -14.07 19.25 -26.43
C ARG A 252 -14.08 17.72 -26.37
N PHE A 253 -14.87 17.04 -27.20
CA PHE A 253 -15.04 15.58 -27.09
C PHE A 253 -13.92 14.78 -27.77
N ASN A 254 -13.27 15.32 -28.81
CA ASN A 254 -12.23 14.62 -29.57
C ASN A 254 -10.89 15.35 -29.74
N SER A 255 -10.71 16.56 -29.19
CA SER A 255 -9.39 17.23 -29.21
C SER A 255 -9.07 18.04 -27.95
N SER A 256 -8.07 17.51 -27.23
CA SER A 256 -7.31 17.94 -26.05
C SER A 256 -6.97 19.43 -25.81
N ILE A 257 -7.72 20.46 -26.27
CA ILE A 257 -7.35 21.87 -26.03
C ILE A 257 -7.24 22.22 -24.53
N ALA A 258 -8.14 21.70 -23.68
CA ALA A 258 -8.07 21.92 -22.23
C ALA A 258 -6.83 21.28 -21.58
N GLU A 259 -6.45 20.09 -22.03
CA GLU A 259 -5.27 19.38 -21.52
C GLU A 259 -3.97 19.99 -22.10
N VAL A 260 -3.97 20.46 -23.35
CA VAL A 260 -2.89 21.26 -23.95
C VAL A 260 -2.71 22.57 -23.16
N ARG A 261 -3.78 23.31 -22.85
CA ARG A 261 -3.72 24.50 -21.98
C ARG A 261 -3.20 24.14 -20.58
N ALA A 262 -3.55 22.98 -20.02
CA ALA A 262 -2.99 22.51 -18.75
C ALA A 262 -1.51 22.11 -18.86
N ARG A 263 -1.05 21.53 -19.98
CA ARG A 263 0.38 21.26 -20.26
C ARG A 263 1.18 22.57 -20.39
N ILE A 264 0.66 23.55 -21.12
CA ILE A 264 1.24 24.90 -21.26
C ILE A 264 1.29 25.64 -19.92
N GLY A 265 0.23 25.58 -19.11
CA GLY A 265 0.20 26.20 -17.79
C GLY A 265 1.24 25.60 -16.83
N ARG A 266 1.48 24.29 -16.90
CA ARG A 266 2.58 23.64 -16.16
C ARG A 266 3.97 24.05 -16.67
N ALA A 267 4.15 24.18 -17.99
CA ALA A 267 5.42 24.57 -18.58
C ALA A 267 5.79 26.04 -18.35
N THR A 268 4.81 26.95 -18.43
CA THR A 268 5.00 28.39 -18.18
C THR A 268 5.19 28.70 -16.70
N GLY A 269 4.58 27.94 -15.78
CA GLY A 269 4.92 27.97 -14.35
C GLY A 269 6.40 27.64 -14.11
N LEU A 270 6.91 26.57 -14.74
CA LEU A 270 8.32 26.15 -14.65
C LEU A 270 9.33 27.12 -15.30
N LEU A 271 8.88 28.07 -16.12
CA LEU A 271 9.74 29.11 -16.71
C LEU A 271 9.78 30.39 -15.85
N LYS A 272 8.68 30.74 -15.17
CA LYS A 272 8.67 31.85 -14.20
C LYS A 272 9.61 31.62 -13.02
N ASP A 273 9.77 30.36 -12.60
CA ASP A 273 10.76 29.97 -11.58
C ASP A 273 12.22 30.04 -12.08
N LYS A 274 12.47 30.27 -13.38
CA LYS A 274 13.83 30.34 -13.97
C LYS A 274 14.32 31.76 -14.30
N GLU A 275 13.43 32.73 -14.48
CA GLU A 275 13.87 34.11 -14.76
C GLU A 275 14.36 34.85 -13.50
N ILE A 276 14.08 34.33 -12.30
CA ILE A 276 14.47 34.93 -11.03
C ILE A 276 15.92 34.58 -10.62
N ASP A 277 16.48 33.47 -11.10
CA ASP A 277 17.76 32.91 -10.63
C ASP A 277 19.03 33.38 -11.40
N ASN A 278 18.91 34.29 -12.38
CA ASN A 278 19.99 34.59 -13.34
C ASN A 278 20.89 35.80 -13.01
N THR A 279 20.88 36.35 -11.78
CA THR A 279 21.75 37.51 -11.41
C THR A 279 22.35 37.47 -9.99
N ALA A 280 23.09 36.40 -9.64
CA ALA A 280 24.04 36.46 -8.52
C ALA A 280 25.23 35.49 -8.66
N THR A 281 26.39 35.98 -9.13
CA THR A 281 27.66 35.25 -9.11
C THR A 281 28.63 35.87 -8.10
N VAL A 282 28.94 35.17 -6.99
CA VAL A 282 30.20 35.35 -6.22
C VAL A 282 30.67 33.99 -5.66
N ASP A 283 31.91 33.63 -6.02
CA ASP A 283 32.88 32.73 -5.38
C ASP A 283 32.45 31.39 -4.75
N GLY A 284 32.59 30.33 -5.57
CA GLY A 284 33.78 29.50 -5.38
C GLY A 284 33.73 28.30 -4.41
N ILE A 285 32.78 27.38 -4.58
CA ILE A 285 32.98 25.91 -4.68
C ILE A 285 31.63 25.28 -5.04
N SER A 286 31.57 24.53 -6.15
CA SER A 286 30.33 23.88 -6.60
C SER A 286 30.25 22.44 -6.12
N THR A 287 29.33 22.16 -5.19
CA THR A 287 28.85 20.82 -4.87
C THR A 287 27.35 20.71 -5.09
N ALA A 288 26.89 21.12 -6.28
CA ALA A 288 25.53 20.88 -6.75
C ALA A 288 25.47 19.54 -7.50
N THR A 289 25.03 18.47 -6.81
CA THR A 289 24.74 17.18 -7.44
C THR A 289 23.63 17.36 -8.48
N PHE A 290 23.90 17.05 -9.75
CA PHE A 290 22.94 17.22 -10.85
C PHE A 290 21.61 16.48 -10.58
N LYS A 291 20.54 17.20 -10.23
CA LYS A 291 19.17 16.68 -10.33
C LYS A 291 18.75 16.69 -11.81
N SER A 292 18.32 15.52 -12.31
CA SER A 292 17.98 15.28 -13.71
C SER A 292 16.91 16.24 -14.26
N SER A 293 17.13 16.75 -15.48
CA SER A 293 16.32 17.78 -16.15
C SER A 293 15.02 17.27 -16.79
N TYR A 294 14.57 16.05 -16.48
CA TYR A 294 13.38 15.43 -17.07
C TYR A 294 12.21 15.39 -16.06
N PRO A 295 11.01 15.89 -16.43
CA PRO A 295 9.84 15.79 -15.57
C PRO A 295 9.40 14.32 -15.44
N ARG A 296 9.35 13.80 -14.21
CA ARG A 296 8.83 12.45 -13.95
C ARG A 296 7.31 12.44 -14.17
N PRO A 297 6.74 11.40 -14.83
CA PRO A 297 5.29 11.27 -14.94
C PRO A 297 4.67 11.11 -13.53
N ILE A 298 3.56 11.81 -13.28
CA ILE A 298 2.82 11.69 -12.03
C ILE A 298 1.99 10.41 -12.09
N THR A 299 2.43 9.38 -11.37
CA THR A 299 1.65 8.14 -11.19
C THR A 299 0.49 8.42 -10.23
N VAL A 300 -0.73 8.10 -10.66
CA VAL A 300 -1.92 8.15 -9.82
C VAL A 300 -2.31 6.70 -9.44
N PRO A 301 -2.33 6.32 -8.15
CA PRO A 301 -2.89 5.03 -7.70
C PRO A 301 -4.38 4.91 -8.06
N GLY A 302 -4.85 3.71 -8.45
CA GLY A 302 -6.25 3.54 -8.87
C GLY A 302 -6.58 2.25 -9.62
N THR A 303 -5.60 1.45 -10.07
CA THR A 303 -5.79 0.47 -11.15
C THR A 303 -5.11 -0.88 -10.97
N ARG A 304 -4.34 -1.10 -9.89
CA ARG A 304 -3.52 -2.32 -9.74
C ARG A 304 -4.22 -3.49 -9.05
N HIS A 305 -5.11 -3.21 -8.10
CA HIS A 305 -5.86 -4.20 -7.31
C HIS A 305 -7.05 -3.51 -6.61
N ASP A 306 -8.03 -4.27 -6.12
CA ASP A 306 -9.20 -3.77 -5.37
C ASP A 306 -8.89 -2.68 -4.31
N ASN A 307 -7.77 -2.80 -3.61
CA ASN A 307 -7.34 -1.90 -2.53
C ASN A 307 -6.47 -0.70 -2.97
N ASP A 308 -6.26 -0.50 -4.29
CA ASP A 308 -5.37 0.54 -4.84
C ASP A 308 -6.08 1.90 -4.98
N HIS A 309 -6.44 2.54 -3.86
CA HIS A 309 -7.16 3.81 -3.90
C HIS A 309 -6.23 5.04 -3.83
N ALA A 310 -6.57 6.09 -4.57
CA ALA A 310 -5.94 7.41 -4.44
C ALA A 310 -6.27 8.12 -3.12
N ASP A 311 -7.45 7.85 -2.59
CA ASP A 311 -7.89 8.34 -1.29
C ASP A 311 -7.60 7.29 -0.21
N ILE A 312 -6.65 7.58 0.69
CA ILE A 312 -6.23 6.64 1.74
C ILE A 312 -7.36 6.24 2.68
N THR A 313 -8.43 7.03 2.79
CA THR A 313 -9.56 6.75 3.68
C THR A 313 -10.38 5.54 3.23
N LYS A 314 -10.23 5.16 1.95
CA LYS A 314 -10.85 3.97 1.34
C LYS A 314 -9.94 2.74 1.40
N ILE A 315 -8.64 2.90 1.63
CA ILE A 315 -7.67 1.79 1.69
C ILE A 315 -7.91 0.95 2.94
N ARG A 316 -8.13 -0.34 2.77
CA ARG A 316 -8.16 -1.32 3.87
C ARG A 316 -6.76 -1.45 4.46
N ILE A 317 -6.65 -1.25 5.77
CA ILE A 317 -5.37 -1.35 6.50
C ILE A 317 -4.75 -2.73 6.30
N MET A 318 -5.50 -3.81 6.56
CA MET A 318 -5.07 -5.16 6.23
C MET A 318 -5.05 -5.36 4.71
N PRO A 319 -4.03 -6.03 4.14
CA PRO A 319 -3.99 -6.35 2.71
C PRO A 319 -5.18 -7.21 2.24
N THR A 320 -5.55 -7.07 0.98
CA THR A 320 -6.60 -7.88 0.32
C THR A 320 -6.00 -9.04 -0.47
N ASN A 321 -6.84 -9.98 -0.90
CA ASN A 321 -6.40 -11.12 -1.69
C ASN A 321 -5.81 -10.70 -3.04
N GLU A 322 -6.42 -9.71 -3.71
CA GLU A 322 -5.92 -9.16 -4.97
C GLU A 322 -4.62 -8.37 -4.76
N GLU A 323 -4.51 -7.58 -3.68
CA GLU A 323 -3.28 -6.86 -3.35
C GLU A 323 -2.10 -7.82 -3.09
N ILE A 324 -2.32 -8.95 -2.42
CA ILE A 324 -1.28 -9.98 -2.18
C ILE A 324 -0.92 -10.73 -3.47
N CYS A 325 -1.88 -10.92 -4.38
CA CYS A 325 -1.66 -11.60 -5.66
C CYS A 325 -1.19 -10.65 -6.78
N CYS A 326 -1.03 -9.36 -6.53
CA CYS A 326 -0.64 -8.38 -7.53
C CYS A 326 0.87 -8.42 -7.77
N GLU A 327 1.29 -8.58 -9.03
CA GLU A 327 2.71 -8.54 -9.43
C GLU A 327 3.24 -7.10 -9.66
N LEU A 328 2.33 -6.11 -9.67
CA LEU A 328 2.70 -4.71 -9.88
C LEU A 328 3.14 -4.07 -8.55
N PRO A 329 4.22 -3.25 -8.55
CA PRO A 329 4.73 -2.66 -7.32
C PRO A 329 3.75 -1.67 -6.68
N ASP A 330 3.80 -1.59 -5.34
CA ASP A 330 3.06 -0.62 -4.53
C ASP A 330 3.36 0.83 -4.93
N TYR A 331 2.41 1.74 -4.69
CA TYR A 331 2.67 3.18 -4.84
C TYR A 331 3.22 3.70 -3.52
N LEU A 332 4.53 3.93 -3.51
CA LEU A 332 5.25 4.54 -2.42
C LEU A 332 5.53 6.01 -2.80
N PRO A 333 4.81 6.97 -2.22
CA PRO A 333 5.09 8.38 -2.42
C PRO A 333 6.41 8.76 -1.75
N THR A 334 7.14 9.68 -2.37
CA THR A 334 8.37 10.22 -1.79
C THR A 334 8.10 11.24 -0.69
N THR A 335 8.98 11.28 0.31
CA THR A 335 9.02 12.33 1.34
C THR A 335 9.61 13.66 0.85
N ASP A 336 10.29 13.71 -0.32
CA ASP A 336 10.69 14.98 -0.95
C ASP A 336 9.44 15.75 -1.42
N ARG A 337 9.00 16.70 -0.57
CA ARG A 337 7.82 17.55 -0.74
C ARG A 337 7.82 18.37 -2.03
N ASP A 338 8.97 18.53 -2.68
CA ASP A 338 9.12 19.30 -3.91
C ASP A 338 9.06 18.43 -5.18
N GLN A 339 9.01 17.10 -5.05
CA GLN A 339 8.70 16.22 -6.19
C GLN A 339 7.24 16.38 -6.64
N PRO A 340 6.91 16.19 -7.93
CA PRO A 340 5.54 16.14 -8.40
C PRO A 340 4.69 15.07 -7.69
N SER A 341 3.46 15.43 -7.31
CA SER A 341 2.47 14.54 -6.72
C SER A 341 1.09 14.80 -7.31
N PHE A 342 0.19 13.82 -7.23
CA PHE A 342 -1.22 13.98 -7.58
C PHE A 342 -2.01 14.71 -6.49
N ILE A 343 -1.51 14.71 -5.24
CA ILE A 343 -2.06 15.48 -4.13
C ILE A 343 -1.34 16.83 -4.07
N THR A 344 -2.09 17.91 -4.23
CA THR A 344 -1.58 19.29 -4.28
C THR A 344 -1.50 19.96 -2.90
N ASN A 345 -2.37 19.58 -1.96
CA ASN A 345 -2.34 20.07 -0.58
C ASN A 345 -1.17 19.43 0.18
N ALA A 346 -0.27 20.25 0.73
CA ALA A 346 0.93 19.77 1.43
C ALA A 346 0.61 18.94 2.69
N THR A 347 -0.48 19.27 3.41
CA THR A 347 -0.92 18.57 4.62
C THR A 347 -1.46 17.18 4.27
N GLU A 348 -2.40 17.11 3.33
CA GLU A 348 -2.98 15.85 2.84
C GLU A 348 -1.92 14.94 2.21
N ARG A 349 -0.98 15.53 1.45
CA ARG A 349 0.15 14.79 0.87
C ARG A 349 1.03 14.18 1.95
N HIS A 350 1.34 14.92 3.01
CA HIS A 350 2.18 14.41 4.09
C HIS A 350 1.50 13.24 4.82
N ILE A 351 0.19 13.35 5.10
CA ILE A 351 -0.60 12.26 5.72
C ILE A 351 -0.65 11.03 4.80
N ASP A 352 -0.90 11.20 3.49
CA ASP A 352 -0.85 10.12 2.49
C ASP A 352 0.53 9.43 2.48
N THR A 353 1.61 10.20 2.46
CA THR A 353 2.97 9.65 2.51
C THR A 353 3.23 8.84 3.78
N LEU A 354 2.94 9.39 4.96
CA LEU A 354 3.14 8.70 6.23
C LEU A 354 2.29 7.42 6.33
N PHE A 355 1.03 7.45 5.88
CA PHE A 355 0.14 6.29 5.88
C PHE A 355 0.66 5.19 4.95
N ARG A 356 1.00 5.52 3.70
CA ARG A 356 1.44 4.53 2.70
C ARG A 356 2.78 3.90 3.07
N LEU A 357 3.75 4.72 3.51
CA LEU A 357 5.06 4.21 3.93
C LEU A 357 4.97 3.33 5.18
N LEU A 358 4.25 3.76 6.23
CA LEU A 358 4.07 2.92 7.43
C LEU A 358 3.32 1.62 7.10
N ARG A 359 2.28 1.68 6.27
CA ARG A 359 1.54 0.48 5.85
C ARG A 359 2.41 -0.48 5.03
N HIS A 360 3.28 0.04 4.16
CA HIS A 360 4.21 -0.78 3.40
C HIS A 360 5.33 -1.36 4.28
N ASP A 361 5.81 -0.64 5.30
CA ASP A 361 6.76 -1.19 6.27
C ASP A 361 6.20 -2.42 7.00
N ILE A 362 4.93 -2.35 7.41
CA ILE A 362 4.26 -3.44 8.16
C ILE A 362 3.93 -4.64 7.27
N PHE A 363 3.56 -4.41 6.00
CA PHE A 363 2.99 -5.45 5.13
C PHE A 363 3.78 -5.79 3.87
N GLY A 364 4.81 -5.02 3.49
CA GLY A 364 5.53 -5.17 2.22
C GLY A 364 6.16 -6.54 2.05
N GLU A 365 7.02 -6.94 3.01
CA GLU A 365 7.59 -8.30 3.04
C GLU A 365 6.50 -9.36 3.15
N LEU A 366 5.52 -9.18 4.05
CA LEU A 366 4.42 -10.11 4.24
C LEU A 366 3.67 -10.41 2.94
N LYS A 367 3.36 -9.39 2.13
CA LYS A 367 2.69 -9.58 0.84
C LYS A 367 3.57 -10.38 -0.13
N HIS A 368 4.87 -10.08 -0.19
CA HIS A 368 5.81 -10.80 -1.04
C HIS A 368 5.92 -12.30 -0.65
N ALA A 369 6.07 -12.62 0.63
CA ALA A 369 6.05 -13.99 1.14
C ALA A 369 4.77 -14.75 0.74
N LEU A 370 3.61 -14.13 1.00
CA LEU A 370 2.31 -14.75 0.72
C LEU A 370 2.05 -14.90 -0.78
N GLY A 371 2.52 -13.96 -1.61
CA GLY A 371 2.44 -14.05 -3.08
C GLY A 371 3.22 -15.25 -3.63
N ILE A 372 4.49 -15.40 -3.24
CA ILE A 372 5.34 -16.56 -3.62
C ILE A 372 4.67 -17.88 -3.20
N LEU A 373 4.21 -17.94 -1.95
CA LEU A 373 3.52 -19.11 -1.42
C LEU A 373 2.26 -19.46 -2.23
N ILE A 374 1.40 -18.47 -2.50
CA ILE A 374 0.13 -18.68 -3.18
C ILE A 374 0.36 -19.15 -4.62
N HIS A 375 1.39 -18.63 -5.30
CA HIS A 375 1.80 -19.15 -6.61
C HIS A 375 2.19 -20.63 -6.50
N ALA A 376 3.13 -20.96 -5.60
CA ALA A 376 3.59 -22.33 -5.42
C ALA A 376 2.46 -23.29 -5.01
N MET A 377 1.54 -22.87 -4.14
CA MET A 377 0.38 -23.67 -3.70
C MET A 377 -0.71 -23.83 -4.78
N LYS A 378 -0.73 -23.00 -5.83
CA LYS A 378 -1.57 -23.20 -7.02
C LYS A 378 -0.96 -24.23 -7.98
N GLU A 379 0.36 -24.33 -8.02
CA GLU A 379 1.08 -25.34 -8.83
C GLU A 379 1.14 -26.71 -8.14
N ASP A 380 1.35 -26.73 -6.82
CA ASP A 380 1.40 -27.95 -6.00
C ASP A 380 0.67 -27.76 -4.65
N GLU A 381 -0.58 -28.24 -4.57
CA GLU A 381 -1.37 -28.25 -3.34
C GLU A 381 -0.72 -29.07 -2.20
N SER A 382 0.24 -29.97 -2.50
CA SER A 382 0.91 -30.79 -1.49
C SER A 382 1.80 -29.98 -0.55
N ILE A 383 2.29 -28.81 -1.00
CA ILE A 383 3.11 -27.87 -0.22
C ILE A 383 2.46 -27.54 1.13
N GLN A 384 1.13 -27.44 1.16
CA GLN A 384 0.33 -27.19 2.38
C GLN A 384 0.61 -28.17 3.53
N ARG A 385 1.11 -29.38 3.22
CA ARG A 385 1.37 -30.46 4.17
C ARG A 385 2.86 -30.61 4.53
N THR A 386 3.74 -29.84 3.89
CA THR A 386 5.20 -29.96 4.04
C THR A 386 5.75 -28.88 4.98
N TRP A 387 6.88 -29.17 5.64
CA TRP A 387 7.65 -28.15 6.37
C TRP A 387 8.65 -27.38 5.48
N LYS A 388 8.75 -27.72 4.19
CA LYS A 388 9.62 -27.07 3.20
C LYS A 388 8.81 -26.07 2.39
N ILE A 389 8.39 -25.00 3.04
CA ILE A 389 7.47 -24.03 2.47
C ILE A 389 8.30 -22.91 1.80
N PRO A 390 8.02 -22.53 0.54
CA PRO A 390 8.73 -21.44 -0.12
C PRO A 390 8.18 -20.09 0.36
N VAL A 391 8.95 -19.39 1.20
CA VAL A 391 8.57 -18.09 1.82
C VAL A 391 9.59 -16.98 1.52
N GLY A 392 10.63 -17.26 0.72
CA GLY A 392 11.81 -16.39 0.62
C GLY A 392 12.60 -16.32 1.93
N ASP A 393 13.43 -15.28 2.09
CA ASP A 393 14.25 -15.03 3.29
C ASP A 393 13.48 -14.34 4.43
N ILE A 394 12.15 -14.40 4.42
CA ILE A 394 11.29 -13.59 5.29
C ILE A 394 11.22 -14.15 6.71
N ARG A 395 11.20 -13.23 7.68
CA ARG A 395 11.10 -13.50 9.13
C ARG A 395 9.67 -13.94 9.50
N ALA A 396 9.28 -15.16 9.12
CA ALA A 396 7.98 -15.75 9.47
C ALA A 396 8.13 -17.21 9.91
N TYR A 397 7.23 -17.68 10.78
CA TYR A 397 7.09 -19.09 11.11
C TYR A 397 5.87 -19.68 10.42
N ALA A 398 6.08 -20.75 9.65
CA ALA A 398 5.04 -21.43 8.92
C ALA A 398 4.67 -22.78 9.57
N TYR A 399 3.37 -23.04 9.72
CA TYR A 399 2.81 -24.21 10.37
C TYR A 399 1.90 -24.97 9.38
N PRO A 400 2.38 -26.08 8.78
CA PRO A 400 1.65 -26.82 7.74
C PRO A 400 0.55 -27.71 8.30
N ASN A 401 -0.35 -28.14 7.40
CA ASN A 401 -1.57 -28.88 7.71
C ASN A 401 -2.42 -28.15 8.76
N ALA A 402 -2.48 -26.82 8.65
CA ALA A 402 -3.32 -25.98 9.48
C ALA A 402 -4.79 -26.17 9.09
N CYS A 403 -5.68 -26.27 10.05
CA CYS A 403 -7.12 -26.39 9.85
C CYS A 403 -7.87 -25.69 11.00
N ILE A 404 -8.93 -24.96 10.65
CA ILE A 404 -9.82 -24.34 11.63
C ILE A 404 -10.74 -25.42 12.20
N GLN A 405 -10.46 -25.87 13.42
CA GLN A 405 -11.14 -27.00 14.06
C GLN A 405 -12.49 -26.66 14.66
N TYR A 406 -12.64 -25.43 15.15
CA TYR A 406 -13.81 -25.03 15.92
C TYR A 406 -13.92 -23.52 15.96
N VAL A 407 -15.15 -23.01 15.91
CA VAL A 407 -15.45 -21.61 16.16
C VAL A 407 -16.29 -21.54 17.42
N SER A 408 -15.78 -20.88 18.45
CA SER A 408 -16.44 -20.65 19.74
C SER A 408 -16.84 -19.19 19.88
N PHE A 409 -17.76 -18.91 20.81
CA PHE A 409 -18.03 -17.56 21.28
C PHE A 409 -17.77 -17.51 22.79
N GLU A 410 -17.04 -16.50 23.25
CA GLU A 410 -16.78 -16.26 24.67
C GLU A 410 -17.23 -14.84 25.02
N ARG A 411 -17.97 -14.67 26.13
CA ARG A 411 -18.62 -13.40 26.49
C ARG A 411 -17.71 -12.18 26.47
N ARG A 412 -16.43 -12.32 26.81
CA ARG A 412 -15.48 -11.19 26.86
C ARG A 412 -14.61 -11.09 25.61
N ALA A 413 -14.28 -12.23 24.98
CA ALA A 413 -13.37 -12.27 23.85
C ALA A 413 -14.06 -12.18 22.48
N GLY A 414 -15.39 -12.38 22.42
CA GLY A 414 -16.17 -12.42 21.18
C GLY A 414 -16.04 -13.78 20.49
N ILE A 415 -16.01 -13.77 19.15
CA ILE A 415 -15.77 -14.96 18.34
C ILE A 415 -14.30 -15.38 18.43
N GLU A 416 -14.04 -16.63 18.77
CA GLU A 416 -12.70 -17.23 18.82
C GLU A 416 -12.65 -18.47 17.92
N ALA A 417 -11.54 -18.69 17.22
CA ALA A 417 -11.32 -19.85 16.38
C ALA A 417 -10.19 -20.71 16.96
N GLN A 418 -10.35 -22.03 16.93
CA GLN A 418 -9.31 -22.98 17.35
C GLN A 418 -8.62 -23.50 16.09
N VAL A 419 -7.39 -23.05 15.85
CA VAL A 419 -6.61 -23.47 14.68
C VAL A 419 -5.63 -24.55 15.12
N SER A 420 -5.78 -25.75 14.56
CA SER A 420 -4.85 -26.85 14.75
C SER A 420 -3.89 -26.92 13.57
N PHE A 421 -2.65 -27.30 13.83
CA PHE A 421 -1.60 -27.44 12.82
C PHE A 421 -0.64 -28.58 13.18
N SER A 422 0.25 -28.96 12.27
CA SER A 422 1.24 -30.01 12.51
C SER A 422 2.18 -29.65 13.67
N GLN A 423 2.36 -30.58 14.61
CA GLN A 423 3.35 -30.43 15.67
C GLN A 423 4.77 -30.39 15.10
N LEU A 424 5.61 -29.49 15.62
CA LEU A 424 7.01 -29.30 15.23
C LEU A 424 7.79 -30.63 15.27
N PRO A 425 8.53 -31.01 14.22
CA PRO A 425 9.23 -32.32 14.17
C PRO A 425 10.14 -32.60 15.37
N ALA A 426 10.85 -31.58 15.86
CA ALA A 426 11.72 -31.66 17.03
C ALA A 426 10.98 -31.93 18.36
N LEU A 427 9.67 -31.63 18.42
CA LEU A 427 8.85 -31.81 19.62
C LEU A 427 8.12 -33.16 19.65
N ARG A 428 7.88 -33.81 18.50
CA ARG A 428 7.10 -35.08 18.44
C ARG A 428 7.66 -36.16 19.35
N LYS A 429 8.99 -36.28 19.43
CA LYS A 429 9.69 -37.27 20.28
C LYS A 429 9.74 -36.91 21.78
N LYS A 430 9.32 -35.71 22.18
CA LYS A 430 9.33 -35.26 23.59
C LYS A 430 8.02 -35.64 24.28
N THR A 431 8.05 -35.83 25.60
CA THR A 431 6.87 -36.08 26.42
C THR A 431 5.90 -34.88 26.41
N PRO A 432 4.59 -35.06 26.72
CA PRO A 432 3.63 -33.96 26.76
C PRO A 432 4.05 -32.79 27.68
N ALA A 433 4.69 -33.09 28.81
CA ALA A 433 5.18 -32.09 29.75
C ALA A 433 6.36 -31.27 29.18
N GLU A 434 7.32 -31.93 28.53
CA GLU A 434 8.44 -31.25 27.85
C GLU A 434 7.98 -30.43 26.64
N ARG A 435 6.98 -30.92 25.88
CA ARG A 435 6.36 -30.15 24.79
C ARG A 435 5.64 -28.91 25.31
N SER A 436 4.82 -29.07 26.36
CA SER A 436 4.13 -27.97 27.04
C SER A 436 5.12 -26.92 27.55
N LYS A 437 6.20 -27.34 28.22
CA LYS A 437 7.28 -26.46 28.69
C LYS A 437 7.96 -25.74 27.53
N TRP A 438 8.37 -26.44 26.47
CA TRP A 438 9.01 -25.79 25.31
C TRP A 438 8.11 -24.73 24.69
N TRP A 439 6.81 -25.00 24.55
CA TRP A 439 5.87 -24.00 24.05
C TRP A 439 5.71 -22.82 25.01
N ALA A 440 5.72 -23.04 26.32
CA ALA A 440 5.64 -21.97 27.32
C ALA A 440 6.89 -21.05 27.29
N ASP A 441 8.09 -21.64 27.22
CA ASP A 441 9.37 -20.94 27.21
C ASP A 441 9.66 -20.24 25.84
N SER A 442 9.04 -20.70 24.76
CA SER A 442 9.22 -20.18 23.39
C SER A 442 8.49 -18.86 23.17
N LYS A 443 9.13 -17.90 22.49
CA LYS A 443 8.51 -16.63 22.03
C LYS A 443 7.54 -16.77 20.85
N ARG A 444 7.29 -18.00 20.38
CA ARG A 444 6.33 -18.26 19.29
C ARG A 444 4.88 -18.23 19.79
N LEU A 445 3.98 -17.76 18.94
CA LEU A 445 2.54 -17.67 19.16
C LEU A 445 2.20 -16.91 20.46
N GLU A 446 2.88 -15.79 20.73
CA GLU A 446 2.51 -14.88 21.83
C GLU A 446 1.18 -14.15 21.55
N GLU A 447 0.44 -13.80 22.61
CA GLU A 447 -0.89 -13.20 22.49
C GLU A 447 -0.85 -11.86 21.75
N GLY A 448 -1.75 -11.68 20.78
CA GLY A 448 -1.85 -10.48 19.95
C GLY A 448 -0.94 -10.44 18.71
N ILE A 449 -0.03 -11.41 18.50
CA ILE A 449 0.75 -11.52 17.26
C ILE A 449 -0.18 -11.79 16.06
N LEU A 450 0.13 -11.17 14.92
CA LEU A 450 -0.53 -11.38 13.63
C LEU A 450 -0.23 -12.77 13.08
N LEU A 451 -1.30 -13.45 12.70
CA LEU A 451 -1.30 -14.71 11.99
C LEU A 451 -2.00 -14.56 10.63
N CYS A 452 -1.59 -15.35 9.65
CA CYS A 452 -2.27 -15.45 8.36
C CYS A 452 -2.54 -16.93 8.05
N PHE A 453 -3.82 -17.30 7.91
CA PHE A 453 -4.21 -18.61 7.43
C PHE A 453 -4.40 -18.57 5.91
N VAL A 454 -3.64 -19.38 5.18
CA VAL A 454 -3.70 -19.49 3.72
C VAL A 454 -4.12 -20.89 3.33
N ALA A 455 -5.19 -21.01 2.55
CA ALA A 455 -5.57 -22.25 1.88
C ALA A 455 -5.78 -21.99 0.39
N VAL A 456 -5.44 -22.97 -0.45
CA VAL A 456 -5.88 -23.02 -1.85
C VAL A 456 -6.87 -24.17 -1.98
N SER A 457 -7.97 -23.93 -2.67
CA SER A 457 -8.98 -24.96 -2.97
C SER A 457 -9.52 -24.72 -4.36
N CYS A 458 -9.41 -25.73 -5.23
CA CYS A 458 -9.80 -25.62 -6.65
C CYS A 458 -9.12 -24.43 -7.37
N GLY A 459 -7.84 -24.18 -7.06
CA GLY A 459 -7.04 -23.07 -7.61
C GLY A 459 -7.37 -21.68 -7.03
N ILE A 460 -8.40 -21.53 -6.21
CA ILE A 460 -8.79 -20.25 -5.59
C ILE A 460 -8.06 -20.09 -4.24
N PRO A 461 -7.24 -19.04 -4.04
CA PRO A 461 -6.63 -18.74 -2.76
C PRO A 461 -7.64 -18.10 -1.79
N SER A 462 -7.65 -18.60 -0.56
CA SER A 462 -8.40 -18.09 0.58
C SER A 462 -7.41 -17.66 1.66
N ILE A 463 -7.43 -16.38 2.01
CA ILE A 463 -6.53 -15.75 2.98
C ILE A 463 -7.38 -15.22 4.13
N LEU A 464 -7.01 -15.54 5.37
CA LEU A 464 -7.72 -15.09 6.56
C LEU A 464 -6.73 -14.57 7.61
N PHE A 465 -6.84 -13.29 7.94
CA PHE A 465 -6.01 -12.64 8.94
C PHE A 465 -6.56 -12.85 10.35
N LEU A 466 -5.70 -13.35 11.23
CA LEU A 466 -6.02 -13.74 12.59
C LEU A 466 -5.03 -13.10 13.57
N THR A 467 -5.39 -12.99 14.84
CA THR A 467 -4.45 -12.75 15.94
C THR A 467 -4.40 -13.96 16.85
N VAL A 468 -3.27 -14.20 17.52
CA VAL A 468 -3.25 -15.14 18.65
C VAL A 468 -4.17 -14.60 19.74
N GLY A 469 -5.21 -15.35 20.05
CA GLY A 469 -6.18 -15.04 21.09
C GLY A 469 -5.79 -15.58 22.46
N LYS A 470 -5.33 -16.85 22.53
CA LYS A 470 -4.80 -17.49 23.75
C LYS A 470 -3.77 -18.58 23.38
N LYS A 471 -2.64 -18.58 24.09
CA LYS A 471 -1.57 -19.58 23.98
C LYS A 471 -1.74 -20.62 25.09
N ILE A 472 -2.47 -21.70 24.82
CA ILE A 472 -2.80 -22.72 25.83
C ILE A 472 -1.71 -23.79 25.86
N THR A 473 -0.99 -23.87 26.98
CA THR A 473 0.02 -24.91 27.27
C THR A 473 -0.40 -25.87 28.39
N ASP A 474 -1.45 -25.57 29.17
CA ASP A 474 -1.98 -26.49 30.18
C ASP A 474 -2.49 -27.78 29.52
N LEU A 475 -2.00 -28.91 30.01
CA LEU A 475 -2.34 -30.24 29.52
C LEU A 475 -3.74 -30.71 29.94
N LYS A 476 -4.38 -30.03 30.92
CA LYS A 476 -5.77 -30.29 31.33
C LYS A 476 -6.79 -29.81 30.29
N GLU A 477 -6.43 -28.79 29.52
CA GLU A 477 -7.31 -28.23 28.49
C GLU A 477 -7.34 -29.14 27.25
N SER A 478 -8.54 -29.43 26.74
CA SER A 478 -8.71 -30.39 25.63
C SER A 478 -8.05 -29.97 24.31
N ARG A 479 -7.78 -28.66 24.14
CA ARG A 479 -7.13 -28.07 22.96
C ARG A 479 -5.96 -27.22 23.43
N ASN A 480 -4.75 -27.74 23.29
CA ASN A 480 -3.52 -27.08 23.73
C ASN A 480 -2.35 -27.44 22.80
N LEU A 481 -1.20 -26.80 23.01
CA LEU A 481 -0.01 -26.95 22.15
C LEU A 481 0.84 -28.20 22.45
N GLY A 482 0.66 -28.87 23.60
CA GLY A 482 1.57 -29.91 24.11
C GLY A 482 1.00 -31.33 24.24
N SER A 483 -0.32 -31.50 24.37
CA SER A 483 -0.93 -32.80 24.68
C SER A 483 -0.80 -33.83 23.55
N ASN A 484 -1.07 -33.43 22.31
CA ASN A 484 -1.00 -34.31 21.15
C ASN A 484 0.42 -34.33 20.53
N GLU A 485 0.85 -35.51 20.10
CA GLU A 485 2.19 -35.76 19.53
C GLU A 485 2.33 -35.21 18.10
N TYR A 486 1.26 -35.26 17.33
CA TYR A 486 1.26 -34.96 15.88
C TYR A 486 0.65 -33.61 15.54
N ASN A 487 -0.24 -33.10 16.39
CA ASN A 487 -0.95 -31.83 16.19
C ASN A 487 -0.74 -30.90 17.40
N ALA A 488 -0.72 -29.59 17.15
CA ALA A 488 -0.79 -28.54 18.16
C ALA A 488 -2.01 -27.65 17.87
N THR A 489 -2.63 -27.04 18.88
CA THR A 489 -3.79 -26.14 18.69
C THR A 489 -3.60 -24.82 19.41
N VAL A 490 -3.88 -23.72 18.71
CA VAL A 490 -3.85 -22.35 19.23
C VAL A 490 -5.23 -21.70 19.10
N THR A 491 -5.62 -20.89 20.09
CA THR A 491 -6.84 -20.09 20.01
C THR A 491 -6.53 -18.76 19.33
N THR A 492 -7.31 -18.40 18.33
CA THR A 492 -7.15 -17.19 17.50
C THR A 492 -8.42 -16.36 17.44
N LYS A 493 -8.31 -15.10 16.99
CA LYS A 493 -9.41 -14.15 16.79
C LYS A 493 -9.27 -13.50 15.43
N LEU A 494 -10.38 -13.12 14.79
CA LEU A 494 -10.33 -12.31 13.56
C LEU A 494 -9.67 -10.95 13.83
N VAL A 495 -8.79 -10.50 12.92
CA VAL A 495 -8.22 -9.14 12.99
C VAL A 495 -9.30 -8.10 12.69
N THR A 496 -10.11 -8.36 11.67
CA THR A 496 -11.17 -7.48 11.20
C THR A 496 -12.53 -8.18 11.29
N ARG A 497 -13.57 -7.43 11.70
CA ARG A 497 -14.91 -7.99 12.01
C ARG A 497 -15.91 -7.83 10.86
N ASN A 498 -15.45 -7.88 9.60
CA ASN A 498 -16.34 -7.74 8.45
C ASN A 498 -17.05 -9.05 8.08
N GLN A 499 -18.18 -8.94 7.37
CA GLN A 499 -19.02 -10.07 6.99
C GLN A 499 -18.28 -11.09 6.10
N ALA A 500 -17.42 -10.61 5.19
CA ALA A 500 -16.69 -11.47 4.26
C ALA A 500 -15.69 -12.39 4.98
N GLU A 501 -14.89 -11.86 5.90
CA GLU A 501 -13.93 -12.64 6.70
C GLU A 501 -14.64 -13.55 7.70
N PHE A 502 -15.77 -13.12 8.25
CA PHE A 502 -16.60 -13.98 9.10
C PHE A 502 -17.21 -15.16 8.32
N ALA A 503 -17.73 -14.89 7.12
CA ALA A 503 -18.24 -15.92 6.22
C ALA A 503 -17.12 -16.88 5.79
N LEU A 504 -15.92 -16.37 5.51
CA LEU A 504 -14.76 -17.19 5.18
C LEU A 504 -14.30 -18.06 6.36
N LEU A 505 -14.23 -17.51 7.59
CA LEU A 505 -13.91 -18.25 8.80
C LEU A 505 -14.87 -19.44 9.02
N THR A 506 -16.18 -19.16 8.93
CA THR A 506 -17.21 -20.18 9.14
C THR A 506 -17.22 -21.22 8.03
N GLU A 507 -16.94 -20.83 6.78
CA GLU A 507 -16.79 -21.73 5.64
C GLU A 507 -15.55 -22.64 5.77
N LEU A 508 -14.36 -22.09 6.03
CA LEU A 508 -13.11 -22.84 6.21
C LEU A 508 -13.23 -23.82 7.39
N SER A 509 -13.87 -23.40 8.49
CA SER A 509 -14.19 -24.26 9.61
C SER A 509 -15.11 -25.41 9.18
N SER A 510 -16.24 -25.12 8.55
CA SER A 510 -17.26 -26.13 8.19
C SER A 510 -16.71 -27.17 7.20
N LYS A 511 -15.98 -26.72 6.17
CA LYS A 511 -15.33 -27.58 5.17
C LYS A 511 -14.16 -28.39 5.73
N SER A 512 -13.63 -28.01 6.90
CA SER A 512 -12.37 -28.51 7.45
C SER A 512 -11.22 -28.37 6.45
N THR A 513 -11.15 -27.22 5.79
CA THR A 513 -10.13 -26.93 4.77
C THR A 513 -8.74 -26.96 5.41
N ASN A 514 -7.82 -27.67 4.78
CA ASN A 514 -6.41 -27.65 5.15
C ASN A 514 -5.70 -26.46 4.47
N GLY A 515 -4.66 -25.97 5.12
CA GLY A 515 -3.84 -24.88 4.61
C GLY A 515 -2.55 -24.76 5.42
N VAL A 516 -1.97 -23.56 5.40
CA VAL A 516 -0.78 -23.19 6.19
C VAL A 516 -1.14 -22.01 7.07
N LEU A 517 -0.76 -22.07 8.34
CA LEU A 517 -0.84 -20.94 9.26
C LEU A 517 0.55 -20.29 9.33
N PHE A 518 0.62 -19.00 9.02
CA PHE A 518 1.80 -18.17 9.21
C PHE A 518 1.69 -17.36 10.48
N GLU A 519 2.82 -17.19 11.14
CA GLU A 519 3.05 -16.27 12.23
C GLU A 519 4.13 -15.27 11.79
N PHE A 520 3.87 -13.98 12.00
CA PHE A 520 4.81 -12.89 11.71
C PHE A 520 5.31 -12.31 13.04
N PRO A 521 6.47 -12.77 13.56
CA PRO A 521 6.96 -12.38 14.88
C PRO A 521 7.13 -10.86 14.99
N GLY A 522 6.68 -10.28 16.11
CA GLY A 522 6.74 -8.83 16.35
C GLY A 522 5.62 -8.01 15.69
N VAL A 523 4.94 -8.52 14.67
CA VAL A 523 3.81 -7.83 14.01
C VAL A 523 2.56 -7.95 14.88
N ILE A 524 2.21 -6.89 15.62
CA ILE A 524 1.08 -6.86 16.56
C ILE A 524 0.06 -5.81 16.09
N PRO A 525 -1.13 -6.20 15.56
CA PRO A 525 -2.10 -5.23 15.02
C PRO A 525 -2.52 -4.13 15.99
N ALA A 526 -2.52 -4.42 17.28
CA ALA A 526 -2.86 -3.46 18.33
C ALA A 526 -1.81 -2.34 18.54
N THR A 527 -0.63 -2.37 17.91
CA THR A 527 0.33 -1.24 17.95
C THR A 527 0.12 -0.25 16.80
N PHE A 528 -0.17 -0.76 15.59
CA PHE A 528 -0.23 0.07 14.37
C PHE A 528 -1.64 0.37 13.86
N MET A 529 -2.63 -0.51 14.04
CA MET A 529 -4.00 -0.29 13.53
C MET A 529 -4.59 1.04 14.00
N PRO A 530 -4.47 1.45 15.29
CA PRO A 530 -5.01 2.73 15.73
C PRO A 530 -4.31 3.94 15.09
N ILE A 531 -3.02 3.81 14.73
CA ILE A 531 -2.22 4.87 14.11
C ILE A 531 -2.65 5.07 12.67
N LEU A 532 -2.75 3.99 11.89
CA LEU A 532 -3.19 4.04 10.49
C LEU A 532 -4.66 4.53 10.40
N THR A 533 -5.55 4.04 11.27
CA THR A 533 -6.93 4.57 11.38
C THR A 533 -6.94 6.06 11.75
N ASN A 534 -6.00 6.51 12.59
CA ASN A 534 -5.90 7.92 12.95
C ASN A 534 -5.45 8.78 11.76
N LEU A 535 -4.44 8.36 11.00
CA LEU A 535 -4.01 9.07 9.79
C LEU A 535 -5.14 9.17 8.76
N GLN A 536 -5.94 8.12 8.58
CA GLN A 536 -7.16 8.16 7.75
C GLN A 536 -8.18 9.19 8.27
N ALA A 537 -8.40 9.26 9.60
CA ALA A 537 -9.27 10.27 10.19
C ALA A 537 -8.73 11.71 10.03
N MET A 538 -7.41 11.89 10.11
CA MET A 538 -6.75 13.19 9.90
C MET A 538 -6.86 13.64 8.44
N GLN A 539 -6.74 12.71 7.48
CA GLN A 539 -6.97 12.97 6.06
C GLN A 539 -8.38 13.51 5.80
N LEU A 540 -9.41 12.89 6.40
CA LEU A 540 -10.80 13.36 6.29
C LEU A 540 -11.00 14.78 6.84
N SER A 541 -10.19 15.21 7.81
CA SER A 541 -10.22 16.58 8.34
C SER A 541 -9.31 17.58 7.64
N GLY A 542 -8.37 17.13 6.79
CA GLY A 542 -7.37 17.99 6.16
C GLY A 542 -6.45 18.75 7.13
N TYR A 543 -6.34 18.31 8.38
CA TYR A 543 -5.79 19.11 9.49
C TYR A 543 -4.72 18.36 10.29
N ILE A 544 -3.60 19.04 10.53
CA ILE A 544 -2.54 18.64 11.46
C ILE A 544 -2.29 19.84 12.40
N PRO A 545 -2.32 19.67 13.74
CA PRO A 545 -1.89 20.71 14.67
C PRO A 545 -0.45 21.15 14.38
N PHE A 546 -0.15 22.44 14.48
CA PHE A 546 1.18 23.00 14.20
C PHE A 546 1.69 22.78 12.76
N SER A 547 0.80 22.56 11.77
CA SER A 547 1.19 22.32 10.37
C SER A 547 2.17 23.36 9.81
N GLN A 548 2.05 24.64 10.19
CA GLN A 548 2.96 25.70 9.77
C GLN A 548 4.42 25.51 10.24
N TRP A 549 4.63 24.76 11.33
CA TRP A 549 5.93 24.44 11.90
C TRP A 549 6.45 23.06 11.49
N ILE A 550 5.53 22.10 11.32
CA ILE A 550 5.84 20.72 10.90
C ILE A 550 6.13 20.66 9.40
N LEU A 551 5.42 21.46 8.61
CA LEU A 551 5.47 21.48 7.15
C LEU A 551 5.85 22.88 6.61
N PRO A 552 7.00 23.47 7.02
CA PRO A 552 7.38 24.81 6.60
C PRO A 552 7.49 24.93 5.07
N ASP A 553 7.08 26.07 4.55
CA ASP A 553 7.25 26.42 3.14
C ASP A 553 8.73 26.68 2.81
N ARG A 554 9.06 26.70 1.52
CA ARG A 554 10.38 27.15 1.07
C ARG A 554 10.55 28.63 1.42
N ALA A 555 11.68 28.98 2.02
CA ALA A 555 11.90 30.33 2.51
C ALA A 555 12.05 31.34 1.36
N THR A 556 11.18 32.35 1.30
CA THR A 556 11.45 33.59 0.57
C THR A 556 12.55 34.38 1.29
N ILE A 557 13.79 34.08 0.93
CA ILE A 557 15.06 34.81 1.20
C ILE A 557 14.94 35.85 2.32
N SER A 558 14.88 35.37 3.57
CA SER A 558 15.20 36.16 4.76
C SER A 558 15.98 35.26 5.71
N GLY A 559 17.21 35.67 6.05
CA GLY A 559 18.15 34.87 6.83
C GLY A 559 17.86 34.84 8.34
N GLU A 560 16.67 35.25 8.77
CA GLU A 560 16.29 35.24 10.18
C GLU A 560 15.52 33.96 10.54
N PRO A 561 15.86 33.27 11.65
CA PRO A 561 15.13 32.10 12.08
C PRO A 561 13.69 32.47 12.46
N ALA A 562 12.72 31.68 11.98
CA ALA A 562 11.30 31.97 12.18
C ALA A 562 10.99 32.21 13.67
N GLN A 563 10.42 33.38 13.98
CA GLN A 563 10.14 33.80 15.35
C GLN A 563 8.92 33.04 15.90
N ILE A 564 9.18 31.86 16.47
CA ILE A 564 8.16 31.05 17.15
C ILE A 564 7.54 31.88 18.28
N LEU A 565 6.22 32.06 18.22
CA LEU A 565 5.45 32.74 19.25
C LEU A 565 5.29 31.83 20.49
N PRO A 566 5.17 32.38 21.71
CA PRO A 566 4.85 31.60 22.89
C PRO A 566 3.56 30.77 22.73
N PRO A 567 3.39 29.68 23.51
CA PRO A 567 2.15 28.90 23.55
C PRO A 567 0.88 29.74 23.76
N LEU A 568 -0.26 29.33 23.22
CA LEU A 568 -1.50 30.15 23.23
C LEU A 568 -1.91 30.61 24.65
N TYR A 569 -1.95 29.69 25.63
CA TYR A 569 -2.23 30.03 27.04
C TYR A 569 -1.23 31.03 27.65
N ALA A 570 0.00 31.09 27.14
CA ALA A 570 1.10 31.91 27.66
C ALA A 570 1.17 33.31 27.02
N ARG A 571 0.34 33.62 26.01
CA ARG A 571 0.34 34.93 25.30
C ARG A 571 -0.31 36.08 26.08
N ASN A 572 -0.94 35.81 27.22
CA ASN A 572 -1.55 36.85 28.05
C ASN A 572 -0.44 37.70 28.72
N ARG A 573 -0.50 39.03 28.58
CA ARG A 573 0.48 39.97 29.16
C ARG A 573 0.60 39.88 30.70
N SER A 574 -0.41 39.33 31.37
CA SER A 574 -0.41 39.14 32.83
C SER A 574 0.01 37.72 33.26
N TYR A 575 0.41 36.85 32.33
CA TYR A 575 0.83 35.49 32.63
C TYR A 575 2.34 35.40 32.92
N PHE A 576 2.67 34.68 33.99
CA PHE A 576 4.05 34.42 34.40
C PHE A 576 4.18 32.95 34.82
N PHE A 577 5.30 32.32 34.45
CA PHE A 577 5.70 31.03 35.00
C PHE A 577 6.36 31.23 36.36
N LEU A 578 5.92 30.49 37.38
CA LEU A 578 6.57 30.44 38.68
C LEU A 578 7.65 29.34 38.66
N LEU A 579 8.89 29.72 38.93
CA LEU A 579 10.08 28.85 38.92
C LEU A 579 10.56 28.50 40.33
N ASP A 580 9.81 28.89 41.36
CA ASP A 580 10.06 28.63 42.77
C ASP A 580 10.46 27.16 43.07
N PRO A 581 9.87 26.12 42.46
CA PRO A 581 10.23 24.72 42.73
C PRO A 581 11.65 24.31 42.31
N ILE A 582 12.32 25.05 41.42
CA ILE A 582 13.69 24.74 40.96
C ILE A 582 14.76 25.63 41.61
N LEU A 583 14.37 26.47 42.57
CA LEU A 583 15.30 27.32 43.31
C LEU A 583 16.03 26.54 44.41
N THR A 584 17.31 26.85 44.58
CA THR A 584 18.19 26.24 45.61
C THR A 584 17.88 26.71 47.03
N ARG A 585 17.16 27.83 47.19
CA ARG A 585 16.83 28.44 48.48
C ARG A 585 15.33 28.32 48.76
N GLN A 586 14.96 27.63 49.83
CA GLN A 586 13.58 27.54 50.27
C GLN A 586 13.05 28.93 50.69
N GLY A 587 11.86 29.29 50.19
CA GLY A 587 11.22 30.59 50.44
C GLY A 587 11.67 31.73 49.50
N ASP A 588 12.59 31.45 48.58
CA ASP A 588 12.87 32.36 47.46
C ASP A 588 11.80 32.22 46.36
N SER A 589 11.59 33.26 45.54
CA SER A 589 10.58 33.23 44.46
C SER A 589 11.09 33.88 43.17
N LEU A 590 10.78 33.27 42.03
CA LEU A 590 11.21 33.71 40.70
C LEU A 590 10.07 33.51 39.70
N SER A 591 9.54 34.62 39.18
CA SER A 591 8.56 34.62 38.10
C SER A 591 9.20 34.99 36.76
N PHE A 592 8.81 34.31 35.69
CA PHE A 592 9.30 34.54 34.34
C PHE A 592 8.16 34.88 33.37
N SER A 593 8.28 35.98 32.61
CA SER A 593 7.30 36.34 31.58
C SER A 593 7.71 35.78 30.22
N PRO A 594 6.85 34.98 29.56
CA PRO A 594 7.13 34.44 28.23
C PRO A 594 7.09 35.50 27.11
N THR A 595 6.66 36.72 27.41
CA THR A 595 6.63 37.84 26.45
C THR A 595 7.89 38.70 26.47
N THR A 596 8.79 38.48 27.43
CA THR A 596 10.08 39.17 27.51
C THR A 596 11.11 38.49 26.61
N SER A 597 11.85 39.27 25.82
CA SER A 597 12.95 38.75 25.01
C SER A 597 14.03 38.13 25.90
N CYS A 598 14.48 36.92 25.56
CA CYS A 598 15.52 36.23 26.31
C CYS A 598 16.79 37.09 26.34
N ASN A 599 17.28 37.42 27.53
CA ASN A 599 18.43 38.29 27.75
C ASN A 599 19.41 37.59 28.71
N ILE A 600 20.71 37.84 28.52
CA ILE A 600 21.82 37.23 29.28
C ILE A 600 21.64 37.40 30.79
N ALA A 601 21.04 38.52 31.23
CA ALA A 601 20.73 38.78 32.64
C ALA A 601 19.73 37.76 33.25
N ILE A 602 18.77 37.25 32.46
CA ILE A 602 17.78 36.26 32.93
C ILE A 602 18.44 34.89 33.08
N LEU A 603 19.27 34.50 32.11
CA LEU A 603 20.02 33.23 32.17
C LEU A 603 20.98 33.20 33.37
N ARG A 604 21.73 34.28 33.60
CA ARG A 604 22.59 34.40 34.80
C ARG A 604 21.79 34.32 36.10
N ASN A 605 20.63 34.96 36.20
CA ASN A 605 19.81 34.89 37.41
C ASN A 605 19.28 33.47 37.69
N LEU A 606 19.04 32.67 36.64
CA LEU A 606 18.69 31.25 36.77
C LEU A 606 19.89 30.41 37.18
N GLU A 607 21.06 30.59 36.56
CA GLU A 607 22.30 29.88 36.90
C GLU A 607 22.74 30.14 38.36
N GLU A 608 22.54 31.36 38.86
CA GLU A 608 22.91 31.74 40.24
C GLU A 608 21.93 31.21 41.31
N ARG A 609 20.68 30.90 40.95
CA ARG A 609 19.60 30.55 41.90
C ARG A 609 19.10 29.12 41.79
N THR A 610 19.33 28.43 40.67
CA THR A 610 18.93 27.03 40.43
C THR A 610 20.15 26.10 40.45
N THR A 611 19.93 24.78 40.34
CA THR A 611 21.01 23.79 40.14
C THR A 611 21.32 23.53 38.66
N LEU A 612 20.71 24.29 37.74
CA LEU A 612 20.79 24.07 36.31
C LEU A 612 22.07 24.69 35.73
N ASP A 613 22.71 23.99 34.79
CA ASP A 613 23.79 24.58 33.99
C ASP A 613 23.27 25.54 32.91
N HIS A 614 24.18 26.28 32.26
CA HIS A 614 23.85 27.28 31.23
C HIS A 614 22.97 26.72 30.10
N GLY A 615 23.29 25.51 29.61
CA GLY A 615 22.54 24.85 28.55
C GLY A 615 21.16 24.42 29.01
N GLN A 616 21.05 23.91 30.25
CA GLN A 616 19.76 23.59 30.88
C GLN A 616 18.89 24.84 31.11
N CYS A 617 19.48 25.97 31.53
CA CYS A 617 18.78 27.25 31.66
C CYS A 617 18.27 27.77 30.31
N GLN A 618 19.10 27.68 29.27
CA GLN A 618 18.75 28.06 27.90
C GLN A 618 17.62 27.17 27.34
N ALA A 619 17.70 25.85 27.56
CA ALA A 619 16.66 24.91 27.14
C ALA A 619 15.34 25.12 27.89
N LEU A 620 15.38 25.38 29.20
CA LEU A 620 14.20 25.70 29.99
C LEU A 620 13.52 26.99 29.49
N ILE A 621 14.28 28.08 29.30
CA ILE A 621 13.72 29.33 28.78
C ILE A 621 13.21 29.15 27.35
N ALA A 622 13.91 28.38 26.49
CA ALA A 622 13.41 28.04 25.16
C ALA A 622 12.06 27.30 25.25
N ALA A 623 11.95 26.25 26.07
CA ALA A 623 10.70 25.51 26.27
C ALA A 623 9.57 26.34 26.91
N LEU A 624 9.86 27.39 27.68
CA LEU A 624 8.83 28.27 28.26
C LEU A 624 8.41 29.42 27.33
N THR A 625 9.27 29.82 26.38
CA THR A 625 9.03 30.95 25.44
C THR A 625 8.65 30.52 24.03
N ARG A 626 8.91 29.25 23.67
CA ARG A 626 8.74 28.67 22.34
C ARG A 626 8.23 27.23 22.53
N GLU A 627 7.60 26.69 21.50
CA GLU A 627 7.33 25.25 21.40
C GLU A 627 8.68 24.52 21.26
N CYS A 628 9.26 24.04 22.37
CA CYS A 628 10.69 23.65 22.45
C CYS A 628 11.02 22.59 23.52
N TYR A 629 12.23 22.02 23.42
CA TYR A 629 12.60 20.62 23.75
C TYR A 629 13.45 20.47 25.06
N THR A 630 13.33 19.36 25.82
CA THR A 630 14.12 19.01 27.06
C THR A 630 14.60 17.53 27.12
N ASN A 631 14.65 16.78 28.26
CA ASN A 631 15.19 15.37 28.28
C ASN A 631 14.78 14.31 29.37
N HIS A 632 14.62 13.05 28.90
CA HIS A 632 14.81 11.68 29.47
C HIS A 632 13.78 10.86 30.33
N ALA A 633 13.46 9.68 29.76
CA ALA A 633 13.01 8.41 30.35
C ALA A 633 11.74 8.42 31.22
N LEU A 634 10.57 8.28 30.58
CA LEU A 634 9.21 8.33 31.16
C LEU A 634 9.07 7.76 32.60
N ASP A 635 9.51 6.54 32.88
CA ASP A 635 9.36 5.98 34.23
C ASP A 635 10.24 6.72 35.27
N GLN A 636 11.46 7.08 34.91
CA GLN A 636 12.36 7.88 35.75
C GLN A 636 11.83 9.32 35.89
N PHE A 637 11.34 9.92 34.81
CA PHE A 637 10.72 11.25 34.80
C PHE A 637 9.51 11.32 35.73
N LEU A 638 8.58 10.35 35.64
CA LEU A 638 7.42 10.26 36.52
C LEU A 638 7.82 10.00 37.99
N GLU A 639 8.88 9.23 38.26
CA GLU A 639 9.42 9.07 39.61
C GLU A 639 9.99 10.37 40.19
N GLU A 640 10.76 11.14 39.42
CA GLU A 640 11.28 12.44 39.86
C GLU A 640 10.15 13.46 40.09
N LEU A 641 9.08 13.44 39.27
CA LEU A 641 7.90 14.26 39.53
C LEU A 641 7.20 13.91 40.86
N ILE A 642 7.10 12.63 41.22
CA ILE A 642 6.58 12.20 42.53
C ILE A 642 7.48 12.72 43.66
N LYS A 643 8.81 12.61 43.52
CA LYS A 643 9.79 13.13 44.49
C LYS A 643 9.71 14.66 44.62
N ALA A 644 9.46 15.37 43.53
CA ALA A 644 9.22 16.82 43.48
C ALA A 644 7.84 17.24 44.06
N GLY A 645 6.99 16.29 44.45
CA GLY A 645 5.74 16.55 45.16
C GLY A 645 4.47 16.55 44.31
N VAL A 646 4.52 16.11 43.04
CA VAL A 646 3.32 15.91 42.21
C VAL A 646 2.49 14.75 42.77
N LYS A 647 1.26 15.03 43.20
CA LYS A 647 0.41 14.04 43.89
C LYS A 647 -0.56 13.32 42.96
N LYS A 648 -1.02 13.97 41.89
CA LYS A 648 -2.02 13.40 40.97
C LYS A 648 -1.41 12.99 39.63
N LEU A 649 -0.58 11.96 39.67
CA LEU A 649 0.11 11.42 38.51
C LEU A 649 -0.51 10.09 38.06
N ILE A 650 -0.67 9.88 36.75
CA ILE A 650 -1.18 8.63 36.16
C ILE A 650 -0.26 8.13 35.05
N ARG A 651 0.00 6.82 35.03
CA ARG A 651 0.78 6.12 34.00
C ARG A 651 -0.10 5.24 33.10
N ILE A 652 0.08 5.36 31.79
CA ILE A 652 -0.55 4.53 30.74
C ILE A 652 0.54 3.82 29.93
N GLY A 653 0.66 2.51 30.12
CA GLY A 653 1.61 1.68 29.36
C GLY A 653 1.79 0.31 30.00
N GLY A 654 2.33 -0.64 29.23
CA GLY A 654 2.77 -1.93 29.77
C GLY A 654 4.10 -1.83 30.52
N GLN A 655 4.54 -2.97 31.07
CA GLN A 655 5.95 -3.30 31.36
C GLN A 655 6.77 -2.27 32.18
N SER A 656 6.16 -1.49 33.09
CA SER A 656 6.95 -0.76 34.08
C SER A 656 7.72 -1.73 34.95
N LYS A 657 8.99 -1.42 35.24
CA LYS A 657 9.78 -2.11 36.28
C LYS A 657 9.79 -1.32 37.61
N SER A 658 9.18 -0.13 37.63
CA SER A 658 9.11 0.71 38.83
C SER A 658 8.02 0.23 39.79
N LYS A 659 8.42 -0.03 41.04
CA LYS A 659 7.49 -0.32 42.14
C LYS A 659 6.75 0.93 42.63
N ILE A 660 7.32 2.13 42.42
CA ILE A 660 6.71 3.40 42.84
C ILE A 660 5.51 3.70 41.96
N LEU A 661 5.61 3.42 40.65
CA LEU A 661 4.56 3.72 39.67
C LEU A 661 3.43 2.67 39.61
N GLU A 662 3.53 1.55 40.33
CA GLU A 662 2.53 0.47 40.30
C GLU A 662 1.15 0.96 40.78
N GLY A 663 1.11 1.74 41.87
CA GLY A 663 -0.12 2.37 42.38
C GLY A 663 -0.68 3.50 41.50
N HIS A 664 0.14 4.04 40.58
CA HIS A 664 -0.22 5.14 39.68
C HIS A 664 -0.66 4.65 38.28
N ASN A 665 -0.69 3.34 38.04
CA ASN A 665 -1.16 2.81 36.76
C ASN A 665 -2.67 3.04 36.59
N LEU A 666 -3.11 3.56 35.44
CA LEU A 666 -4.53 3.81 35.16
C LEU A 666 -5.44 2.62 35.47
N ARG A 667 -4.98 1.37 35.22
CA ARG A 667 -5.75 0.15 35.50
C ARG A 667 -6.01 -0.09 36.99
N VAL A 668 -5.12 0.38 37.86
CA VAL A 668 -5.23 0.26 39.32
C VAL A 668 -6.11 1.39 39.84
N VAL A 669 -5.78 2.63 39.48
CA VAL A 669 -6.52 3.84 39.92
C VAL A 669 -7.99 3.78 39.50
N SER A 670 -8.30 3.42 38.25
CA SER A 670 -9.69 3.41 37.79
C SER A 670 -10.53 2.28 38.37
N ASN A 671 -9.93 1.26 39.00
CA ASN A 671 -10.69 0.25 39.76
C ASN A 671 -11.11 0.75 41.15
N GLY A 672 -10.49 1.79 41.70
CA GLY A 672 -10.98 2.49 42.90
C GLY A 672 -12.17 3.41 42.59
N GLU A 673 -12.25 3.94 41.37
CA GLU A 673 -13.25 4.93 40.98
C GLU A 673 -14.64 4.31 40.75
N ARG A 674 -15.66 4.87 41.42
CA ARG A 674 -17.03 4.34 41.33
C ARG A 674 -17.71 4.74 40.02
N LYS A 675 -18.39 3.78 39.40
CA LYS A 675 -19.33 4.04 38.30
C LYS A 675 -20.49 4.90 38.81
N THR A 676 -20.95 5.85 38.01
CA THR A 676 -22.17 6.61 38.29
C THR A 676 -23.39 5.68 38.27
N ARG A 677 -24.52 6.12 38.83
CA ARG A 677 -25.78 5.36 38.78
C ARG A 677 -26.20 5.03 37.34
N ASN A 678 -26.03 6.00 36.42
CA ASN A 678 -26.39 5.84 35.02
C ASN A 678 -25.43 4.90 34.29
N GLU A 679 -24.11 5.02 34.48
CA GLU A 679 -23.12 4.08 33.93
C GLU A 679 -23.34 2.65 34.44
N SER A 680 -23.65 2.50 35.73
CA SER A 680 -23.92 1.19 36.36
C SER A 680 -25.17 0.56 35.76
N PHE A 681 -26.24 1.35 35.61
CA PHE A 681 -27.49 0.91 34.97
C PHE A 681 -27.28 0.55 33.49
N CYS A 682 -26.60 1.40 32.72
CA CYS A 682 -26.28 1.13 31.32
C CYS A 682 -25.42 -0.12 31.17
N ALA A 683 -24.35 -0.26 31.94
CA ALA A 683 -23.48 -1.45 31.89
C ALA A 683 -24.24 -2.73 32.28
N ALA A 684 -25.09 -2.70 33.31
CA ALA A 684 -25.94 -3.83 33.68
C ALA A 684 -26.90 -4.23 32.55
N ARG A 685 -27.55 -3.24 31.92
CA ARG A 685 -28.43 -3.47 30.76
C ARG A 685 -27.67 -4.03 29.55
N THR A 686 -26.45 -3.54 29.28
CA THR A 686 -25.59 -4.04 28.20
C THR A 686 -25.11 -5.48 28.48
N TYR A 687 -24.74 -5.81 29.72
CA TYR A 687 -24.40 -7.19 30.11
C TYR A 687 -25.59 -8.15 29.98
N GLU A 688 -26.79 -7.74 30.38
CA GLU A 688 -27.98 -8.59 30.21
C GLU A 688 -28.33 -8.75 28.72
N ALA A 689 -28.18 -7.70 27.91
CA ALA A 689 -28.36 -7.77 26.45
C ALA A 689 -27.31 -8.64 25.73
N LEU A 690 -26.10 -8.81 26.29
CA LEU A 690 -25.13 -9.81 25.84
C LEU A 690 -25.56 -11.23 26.27
N ARG A 691 -25.96 -11.39 27.53
CA ARG A 691 -26.38 -12.68 28.12
C ARG A 691 -27.59 -13.30 27.39
N THR A 692 -28.55 -12.48 26.95
CA THR A 692 -29.71 -12.98 26.19
C THR A 692 -29.36 -13.47 24.78
N LYS A 693 -28.24 -13.02 24.21
CA LYS A 693 -27.73 -13.45 22.89
C LYS A 693 -26.92 -14.73 22.92
N GLU A 694 -26.22 -15.02 24.03
CA GLU A 694 -25.41 -16.24 24.19
C GLU A 694 -26.13 -17.54 23.78
N PRO A 695 -27.37 -17.84 24.21
CA PRO A 695 -28.06 -19.07 23.78
C PRO A 695 -28.40 -19.08 22.28
N LEU A 696 -28.65 -17.92 21.67
CA LEU A 696 -28.93 -17.80 20.23
C LEU A 696 -27.66 -18.06 19.41
N ILE A 697 -26.54 -17.49 19.85
CA ILE A 697 -25.20 -17.73 19.27
C ILE A 697 -24.81 -19.20 19.42
N ALA A 698 -25.01 -19.79 20.60
CA ALA A 698 -24.75 -21.21 20.83
C ALA A 698 -25.64 -22.13 19.96
N THR A 699 -26.87 -21.71 19.66
CA THR A 699 -27.78 -22.44 18.76
C THR A 699 -27.26 -22.42 17.32
N SER A 700 -26.88 -21.25 16.81
CA SER A 700 -26.38 -21.09 15.44
C SER A 700 -25.01 -21.74 15.25
N LEU A 701 -24.09 -21.58 16.21
CA LEU A 701 -22.82 -22.33 16.23
C LEU A 701 -23.06 -23.85 16.30
N GLY A 702 -24.02 -24.30 17.11
CA GLY A 702 -24.40 -25.71 17.20
C GLY A 702 -24.95 -26.29 15.90
N ALA A 703 -25.65 -25.47 15.09
CA ALA A 703 -26.09 -25.85 13.75
C ALA A 703 -24.90 -26.01 12.79
N LEU A 704 -24.00 -25.02 12.74
CA LEU A 704 -22.81 -25.05 11.88
C LEU A 704 -21.83 -26.19 12.27
N HIS A 705 -21.65 -26.47 13.56
CA HIS A 705 -20.79 -27.55 14.03
C HIS A 705 -21.36 -28.95 13.80
N ALA A 706 -22.68 -29.10 13.67
CA ALA A 706 -23.30 -30.41 13.47
C ALA A 706 -22.76 -31.08 12.18
N LEU A 707 -22.65 -30.30 11.11
CA LEU A 707 -22.20 -30.74 9.78
C LEU A 707 -20.67 -30.93 9.71
N ARG A 708 -19.88 -30.27 10.56
CA ARG A 708 -18.41 -30.42 10.58
C ARG A 708 -17.93 -31.78 11.10
N LYS A 709 -18.72 -32.48 11.93
CA LYS A 709 -18.30 -33.73 12.61
C LYS A 709 -18.27 -34.97 11.69
N GLU A 710 -18.48 -34.79 10.39
CA GLU A 710 -18.76 -35.83 9.40
C GLU A 710 -17.52 -36.55 8.83
N GLN A 711 -16.64 -37.04 9.71
CA GLN A 711 -15.76 -38.17 9.36
C GLN A 711 -16.33 -39.53 9.79
N ASN A 712 -17.42 -39.56 10.57
CA ASN A 712 -18.01 -40.81 11.05
C ASN A 712 -19.55 -40.75 11.11
N TRP A 713 -20.17 -40.90 9.94
CA TRP A 713 -21.62 -40.74 9.70
C TRP A 713 -22.54 -41.68 10.49
N GLY A 714 -22.02 -42.77 11.06
CA GLY A 714 -22.82 -43.81 11.72
C GLY A 714 -23.57 -43.37 12.99
N SER A 715 -23.10 -42.36 13.72
CA SER A 715 -23.64 -41.97 15.03
C SER A 715 -24.26 -40.56 15.10
N LEU A 716 -24.05 -39.71 14.09
CA LEU A 716 -24.53 -38.31 14.11
C LEU A 716 -25.76 -38.05 13.22
N LYS A 717 -26.09 -38.98 12.32
CA LYS A 717 -27.13 -38.89 11.28
C LYS A 717 -28.46 -38.31 11.77
N ALA A 718 -28.98 -38.80 12.90
CA ALA A 718 -30.28 -38.38 13.44
C ALA A 718 -30.34 -36.89 13.85
N ASN A 719 -29.23 -36.31 14.34
CA ASN A 719 -29.23 -34.91 14.81
C ASN A 719 -29.27 -33.91 13.65
N ILE A 720 -28.63 -34.23 12.53
CA ILE A 720 -28.64 -33.40 11.32
C ILE A 720 -30.00 -33.54 10.63
N LEU A 721 -30.49 -34.77 10.43
CA LEU A 721 -31.79 -35.01 9.81
C LEU A 721 -32.93 -34.37 10.61
N HIS A 722 -32.92 -34.41 11.95
CA HIS A 722 -33.89 -33.68 12.78
C HIS A 722 -33.85 -32.16 12.55
N ARG A 723 -32.66 -31.56 12.36
CA ARG A 723 -32.51 -30.12 12.10
C ARG A 723 -32.99 -29.74 10.70
N LEU A 724 -32.58 -30.50 9.67
CA LEU A 724 -33.04 -30.33 8.30
C LEU A 724 -34.56 -30.51 8.21
N LYS A 725 -35.13 -31.53 8.88
CA LYS A 725 -36.57 -31.75 8.97
C LYS A 725 -37.30 -30.57 9.61
N GLY A 726 -36.71 -29.91 10.61
CA GLY A 726 -37.22 -28.65 11.17
C GLY A 726 -37.18 -27.48 10.18
N HIS A 727 -36.08 -27.32 9.45
CA HIS A 727 -35.93 -26.31 8.39
C HIS A 727 -36.94 -26.50 7.26
N ILE A 728 -37.04 -27.72 6.72
CA ILE A 728 -37.98 -28.09 5.65
C ILE A 728 -39.42 -27.84 6.12
N LYS A 729 -39.78 -28.17 7.38
CA LYS A 729 -41.10 -27.84 7.94
C LYS A 729 -41.44 -26.35 7.89
N GLN A 730 -40.46 -25.49 8.14
CA GLN A 730 -40.64 -24.05 8.21
C GLN A 730 -40.62 -23.38 6.82
N ARG A 731 -39.79 -23.88 5.90
CA ARG A 731 -39.46 -23.25 4.62
C ARG A 731 -40.19 -23.87 3.44
N TYR A 732 -40.40 -25.19 3.48
CA TYR A 732 -41.01 -26.02 2.42
C TYR A 732 -42.13 -26.90 3.02
N PRO A 733 -43.21 -26.31 3.55
CA PRO A 733 -44.26 -27.05 4.26
C PRO A 733 -44.96 -28.11 3.38
N LEU A 734 -45.05 -27.90 2.06
CA LEU A 734 -45.57 -28.90 1.12
C LEU A 734 -44.68 -30.15 1.11
N ALA A 735 -43.37 -29.97 0.86
CA ALA A 735 -42.37 -31.03 0.92
C ALA A 735 -42.36 -31.76 2.28
N PHE A 736 -42.52 -31.01 3.38
CA PHE A 736 -42.59 -31.60 4.73
C PHE A 736 -43.81 -32.51 4.93
N ASN A 737 -44.97 -32.10 4.43
CA ASN A 737 -46.23 -32.82 4.63
C ASN A 737 -46.23 -34.19 3.95
N GLU A 738 -45.50 -34.35 2.84
CA GLU A 738 -45.29 -35.63 2.17
C GLU A 738 -44.49 -36.64 3.02
N PHE A 739 -43.69 -36.15 3.99
CA PHE A 739 -43.02 -36.98 5.01
C PHE A 739 -43.84 -37.17 6.30
N SER A 740 -45.16 -36.97 6.25
CA SER A 740 -46.06 -37.20 7.38
C SER A 740 -46.09 -38.68 7.80
N GLN A 741 -45.97 -38.94 9.11
CA GLN A 741 -46.18 -40.29 9.67
C GLN A 741 -47.67 -40.66 9.80
N VAL A 742 -48.58 -39.70 9.61
CA VAL A 742 -50.03 -39.89 9.71
C VAL A 742 -50.60 -39.87 8.29
N GLY A 743 -51.15 -40.99 7.85
CA GLY A 743 -51.85 -41.09 6.57
C GLY A 743 -53.18 -40.32 6.59
N GLY A 744 -53.80 -40.13 5.42
CA GLY A 744 -55.12 -39.50 5.31
C GLY A 744 -56.26 -40.28 6.01
N ASP A 745 -55.98 -41.51 6.42
CA ASP A 745 -56.80 -42.43 7.21
C ASP A 745 -56.61 -42.28 8.74
N GLY A 746 -55.69 -41.42 9.19
CA GLY A 746 -55.45 -41.13 10.61
C GLY A 746 -54.57 -42.13 11.35
N TYR A 747 -54.10 -43.19 10.68
CA TYR A 747 -53.19 -44.16 11.28
C TYR A 747 -51.74 -43.69 11.23
N LYS A 748 -50.99 -43.98 12.29
CA LYS A 748 -49.57 -43.60 12.42
C LYS A 748 -48.68 -44.77 11.99
N VAL A 749 -47.86 -44.57 10.97
CA VAL A 749 -46.93 -45.60 10.46
C VAL A 749 -45.91 -45.98 11.54
N ALA A 750 -45.84 -47.27 11.86
CA ALA A 750 -44.88 -47.81 12.83
C ALA A 750 -43.54 -48.14 12.15
N GLY A 751 -42.48 -47.40 12.48
CA GLY A 751 -41.15 -47.62 11.90
C GLY A 751 -40.16 -46.48 12.18
N LYS A 752 -39.05 -46.46 11.44
CA LYS A 752 -38.19 -45.26 11.31
C LYS A 752 -38.98 -44.13 10.65
N ASP A 753 -38.57 -42.89 10.89
CA ASP A 753 -39.24 -41.72 10.31
C ASP A 753 -39.15 -41.73 8.76
N PRO A 754 -40.24 -41.39 8.02
CA PRO A 754 -40.25 -41.38 6.56
C PRO A 754 -39.15 -40.53 5.92
N PHE A 755 -38.82 -39.37 6.52
CA PHE A 755 -37.74 -38.51 6.06
C PHE A 755 -36.38 -39.16 6.28
N ASP A 756 -36.16 -39.77 7.46
CA ASP A 756 -34.92 -40.49 7.75
C ASP A 756 -34.71 -41.63 6.74
N VAL A 757 -35.76 -42.41 6.47
CA VAL A 757 -35.78 -43.52 5.49
C VAL A 757 -35.51 -43.03 4.06
N TRP A 758 -36.12 -41.91 3.66
CA TRP A 758 -35.92 -41.29 2.36
C TRP A 758 -34.47 -40.81 2.17
N CYS A 759 -33.86 -40.25 3.22
CA CYS A 759 -32.45 -39.88 3.22
C CYS A 759 -31.49 -41.09 3.30
N GLU A 760 -31.86 -42.25 3.90
CA GLU A 760 -30.91 -43.36 4.10
C GLU A 760 -30.27 -43.90 2.81
N LYS A 761 -30.91 -43.70 1.65
CA LYS A 761 -30.45 -44.16 0.33
C LYS A 761 -29.83 -43.05 -0.55
N ALA A 762 -29.84 -41.80 -0.08
CA ALA A 762 -29.51 -40.62 -0.89
C ALA A 762 -28.76 -39.54 -0.08
N ILE A 763 -27.93 -39.94 0.88
CA ILE A 763 -26.95 -39.05 1.51
C ILE A 763 -25.62 -39.24 0.76
N PRO A 764 -25.11 -38.21 0.06
CA PRO A 764 -23.82 -38.28 -0.59
C PRO A 764 -22.70 -38.52 0.43
N ARG A 765 -21.58 -39.10 -0.02
CA ARG A 765 -20.35 -39.14 0.81
C ARG A 765 -19.75 -37.75 1.04
N GLU A 766 -20.08 -36.76 0.20
CA GLU A 766 -19.43 -35.44 0.19
C GLU A 766 -20.42 -34.30 -0.15
N LEU A 767 -20.87 -33.56 0.88
CA LEU A 767 -21.59 -32.27 0.78
C LEU A 767 -20.64 -31.14 0.32
N ARG A 768 -20.18 -31.14 -0.95
CA ARG A 768 -18.94 -30.39 -1.29
C ARG A 768 -18.88 -29.50 -2.55
N ALA A 769 -19.87 -29.46 -3.43
CA ALA A 769 -19.81 -28.60 -4.62
C ALA A 769 -20.60 -27.29 -4.48
N ARG A 770 -20.16 -26.23 -5.16
CA ARG A 770 -21.07 -25.17 -5.62
C ARG A 770 -21.92 -25.79 -6.72
N PHE A 771 -23.24 -25.61 -6.66
CA PHE A 771 -24.11 -25.97 -7.78
C PHE A 771 -23.69 -25.15 -9.02
N SER A 772 -23.61 -25.82 -10.15
CA SER A 772 -23.60 -25.17 -11.45
C SER A 772 -24.95 -24.49 -11.72
N ALA A 773 -24.98 -23.49 -12.61
CA ALA A 773 -26.24 -22.86 -13.02
C ALA A 773 -27.28 -23.86 -13.56
N ASN A 774 -26.82 -24.99 -14.12
CA ASN A 774 -27.67 -26.09 -14.57
C ASN A 774 -28.26 -26.88 -13.40
N GLU A 775 -27.50 -27.11 -12.32
CA GLU A 775 -28.00 -27.75 -11.09
C GLU A 775 -28.95 -26.83 -10.32
N GLU A 776 -28.72 -25.51 -10.30
CA GLU A 776 -29.67 -24.55 -9.70
C GLU A 776 -31.00 -24.53 -10.49
N ALA A 777 -30.95 -24.53 -11.81
CA ALA A 777 -32.15 -24.67 -12.66
C ALA A 777 -32.89 -26.00 -12.41
N ASN A 778 -32.16 -27.11 -12.27
CA ASN A 778 -32.74 -28.41 -11.92
C ASN A 778 -33.38 -28.40 -10.52
N ILE A 779 -32.76 -27.77 -9.52
CA ILE A 779 -33.32 -27.66 -8.16
C ILE A 779 -34.65 -26.90 -8.19
N VAL A 780 -34.77 -25.82 -8.97
CA VAL A 780 -36.05 -25.09 -9.14
C VAL A 780 -37.11 -26.00 -9.76
N GLN A 781 -36.80 -26.71 -10.85
CA GLN A 781 -37.73 -27.64 -11.49
C GLN A 781 -38.15 -28.81 -10.57
N ILE A 782 -37.25 -29.32 -9.74
CA ILE A 782 -37.57 -30.35 -8.74
C ILE A 782 -38.49 -29.77 -7.66
N LEU A 783 -38.21 -28.57 -7.15
CA LEU A 783 -39.05 -27.90 -6.15
C LEU A 783 -40.44 -27.52 -6.68
N GLU A 784 -40.59 -27.24 -7.98
CA GLU A 784 -41.90 -27.02 -8.63
C GLU A 784 -42.71 -28.31 -8.76
N ARG A 785 -42.06 -29.48 -8.87
CA ARG A 785 -42.72 -30.79 -8.88
C ARG A 785 -43.15 -31.26 -7.50
N VAL A 786 -42.44 -30.86 -6.44
CA VAL A 786 -42.79 -31.18 -5.05
C VAL A 786 -44.13 -30.54 -4.67
N GLY A 787 -45.11 -31.36 -4.29
CA GLY A 787 -46.52 -30.98 -4.13
C GLY A 787 -47.43 -31.31 -5.33
N THR A 788 -46.89 -31.87 -6.42
CA THR A 788 -47.67 -32.43 -7.56
C THR A 788 -47.30 -33.88 -7.86
N ASP A 789 -46.01 -34.21 -7.83
CA ASP A 789 -45.47 -35.57 -7.76
C ASP A 789 -45.25 -35.98 -6.28
N ASP A 790 -45.28 -37.29 -5.99
CA ASP A 790 -44.87 -37.84 -4.68
C ASP A 790 -43.32 -37.82 -4.54
N ILE A 791 -42.82 -36.99 -3.63
CA ILE A 791 -41.39 -36.82 -3.30
C ILE A 791 -40.71 -38.15 -2.93
N SER A 792 -41.47 -39.15 -2.49
CA SER A 792 -41.00 -40.49 -2.17
C SER A 792 -40.46 -41.24 -3.39
N ASN A 793 -40.84 -40.84 -4.60
CA ASN A 793 -40.47 -41.48 -5.87
C ASN A 793 -39.32 -40.78 -6.63
N LEU A 794 -38.78 -39.66 -6.13
CA LEU A 794 -37.66 -38.97 -6.78
C LEU A 794 -36.44 -39.91 -7.00
N PRO A 795 -35.73 -39.80 -8.14
CA PRO A 795 -34.45 -40.49 -8.34
C PRO A 795 -33.41 -40.14 -7.27
N ILE A 796 -32.50 -41.07 -6.93
CA ILE A 796 -31.45 -40.85 -5.92
C ILE A 796 -30.65 -39.55 -6.17
N PRO A 797 -30.20 -39.21 -7.40
CA PRO A 797 -29.48 -37.96 -7.66
C PRO A 797 -30.31 -36.69 -7.39
N GLU A 798 -31.62 -36.71 -7.64
CA GLU A 798 -32.52 -35.58 -7.35
C GLU A 798 -32.70 -35.39 -5.83
N ARG A 799 -32.76 -36.49 -5.07
CA ARG A 799 -32.77 -36.45 -3.60
C ARG A 799 -31.45 -35.92 -3.04
N GLU A 800 -30.31 -36.37 -3.58
CA GLU A 800 -28.98 -35.90 -3.19
C GLU A 800 -28.82 -34.40 -3.43
N LEU A 801 -29.28 -33.90 -4.58
CA LEU A 801 -29.31 -32.45 -4.90
C LEU A 801 -30.18 -31.67 -3.89
N LEU A 802 -31.41 -32.12 -3.60
CA LEU A 802 -32.29 -31.47 -2.62
C LEU A 802 -31.69 -31.47 -1.20
N ILE A 803 -31.13 -32.59 -0.74
CA ILE A 803 -30.51 -32.70 0.60
C ILE A 803 -29.31 -31.76 0.69
N ASN A 804 -28.45 -31.71 -0.32
CA ASN A 804 -27.33 -30.77 -0.40
C ASN A 804 -27.82 -29.31 -0.40
N PHE A 805 -28.88 -29.02 -1.13
CA PHE A 805 -29.47 -27.68 -1.23
C PHE A 805 -30.06 -27.22 0.10
N TRP A 806 -30.91 -28.01 0.74
CA TRP A 806 -31.49 -27.68 2.06
C TRP A 806 -30.42 -27.59 3.15
N ALA A 807 -29.41 -28.46 3.13
CA ALA A 807 -28.29 -28.36 4.06
C ALA A 807 -27.46 -27.09 3.86
N ARG A 808 -27.29 -26.65 2.61
CA ARG A 808 -26.62 -25.39 2.27
C ARG A 808 -27.45 -24.16 2.68
N GLU A 809 -28.73 -24.11 2.34
CA GLU A 809 -29.62 -23.01 2.74
C GLU A 809 -29.70 -22.88 4.28
N TYR A 810 -29.81 -24.02 4.98
CA TYR A 810 -29.77 -24.09 6.44
C TYR A 810 -28.46 -23.54 7.02
N CYS A 811 -27.31 -23.82 6.38
CA CYS A 811 -26.02 -23.25 6.76
C CYS A 811 -25.94 -21.73 6.52
N GLU A 812 -26.42 -21.26 5.36
CA GLU A 812 -26.36 -19.85 4.97
C GLU A 812 -27.23 -19.01 5.94
N ILE A 813 -28.47 -19.43 6.21
CA ILE A 813 -29.36 -18.81 7.20
C ILE A 813 -28.71 -18.73 8.59
N HIS A 814 -28.14 -19.83 9.11
CA HIS A 814 -27.52 -19.81 10.43
C HIS A 814 -26.17 -19.08 10.46
N ARG A 815 -25.46 -18.96 9.33
CA ARG A 815 -24.25 -18.15 9.20
C ARG A 815 -24.57 -16.67 9.26
N ASP A 816 -25.60 -16.23 8.55
CA ASP A 816 -26.04 -14.83 8.52
C ASP A 816 -26.63 -14.42 9.87
N GLN A 817 -27.51 -15.23 10.46
CA GLN A 817 -28.00 -15.03 11.84
C GLN A 817 -26.86 -14.95 12.86
N LEU A 818 -25.85 -15.82 12.73
CA LEU A 818 -24.70 -15.79 13.62
C LEU A 818 -23.86 -14.52 13.41
N PHE A 819 -23.68 -14.08 12.17
CA PHE A 819 -22.98 -12.82 11.87
C PHE A 819 -23.71 -11.62 12.50
N GLU A 820 -25.03 -11.50 12.29
CA GLU A 820 -25.86 -10.45 12.91
C GLU A 820 -25.74 -10.46 14.44
N LEU A 821 -25.86 -11.63 15.08
CA LEU A 821 -25.74 -11.76 16.53
C LEU A 821 -24.33 -11.40 17.05
N VAL A 822 -23.27 -11.73 16.30
CA VAL A 822 -21.87 -11.43 16.65
C VAL A 822 -21.52 -9.97 16.42
N ASP A 823 -22.07 -9.34 15.38
CA ASP A 823 -21.97 -7.90 15.11
C ASP A 823 -22.73 -7.09 16.16
N GLU A 824 -23.97 -7.47 16.51
CA GLU A 824 -24.69 -6.87 17.64
C GLU A 824 -23.94 -7.04 18.98
N CYS A 825 -23.35 -8.21 19.24
CA CYS A 825 -22.48 -8.39 20.42
C CYS A 825 -21.28 -7.46 20.37
N SER A 826 -20.61 -7.32 19.22
CA SER A 826 -19.46 -6.43 19.04
C SER A 826 -19.84 -4.97 19.30
N LYS A 827 -21.00 -4.52 18.82
CA LYS A 827 -21.56 -3.19 19.11
C LYS A 827 -21.87 -3.01 20.61
N LEU A 828 -22.34 -4.05 21.30
CA LEU A 828 -22.55 -4.04 22.75
C LEU A 828 -21.22 -4.02 23.53
N HIS A 829 -20.17 -4.71 23.05
CA HIS A 829 -18.81 -4.59 23.59
C HIS A 829 -18.26 -3.18 23.42
N GLU A 830 -18.39 -2.56 22.25
CA GLU A 830 -17.99 -1.16 22.02
C GLU A 830 -18.78 -0.15 22.86
N GLN A 831 -20.03 -0.43 23.20
CA GLN A 831 -20.79 0.36 24.17
C GLN A 831 -20.25 0.18 25.59
N LEU A 832 -19.92 -1.06 25.97
CA LEU A 832 -19.34 -1.39 27.28
C LEU A 832 -17.96 -0.75 27.44
N ASP A 833 -17.10 -0.84 26.42
CA ASP A 833 -15.78 -0.21 26.36
C ASP A 833 -15.92 1.31 26.49
N ARG A 834 -16.85 1.96 25.78
CA ARG A 834 -17.15 3.39 25.97
C ARG A 834 -17.59 3.76 27.39
N ILE A 835 -18.34 2.90 28.08
CA ILE A 835 -18.73 3.12 29.49
C ILE A 835 -17.53 2.96 30.43
N HIS A 836 -16.61 2.03 30.14
CA HIS A 836 -15.36 1.89 30.90
C HIS A 836 -14.38 3.03 30.62
N ASP A 837 -14.27 3.46 29.37
CA ASP A 837 -13.49 4.61 28.93
C ASP A 837 -13.98 5.92 29.55
N GLU A 838 -15.27 6.07 29.87
CA GLU A 838 -15.77 7.27 30.56
C GLU A 838 -15.31 7.34 32.02
N ARG A 839 -15.18 6.19 32.70
CA ARG A 839 -14.56 6.10 34.03
C ARG A 839 -13.06 6.39 33.94
N ASP A 840 -12.37 5.76 33.00
CA ASP A 840 -10.94 6.01 32.77
C ASP A 840 -10.69 7.49 32.37
N ARG A 841 -11.61 8.13 31.61
CA ARG A 841 -11.55 9.55 31.24
C ARG A 841 -11.67 10.48 32.45
N ARG A 842 -12.61 10.24 33.37
CA ARG A 842 -12.74 11.05 34.61
C ARG A 842 -11.48 10.97 35.46
N VAL A 843 -10.96 9.76 35.63
CA VAL A 843 -9.69 9.52 36.35
C VAL A 843 -8.51 10.26 35.71
N LEU A 844 -8.47 10.35 34.37
CA LEU A 844 -7.47 11.13 33.65
C LEU A 844 -7.72 12.65 33.65
N GLU A 845 -8.98 13.09 33.73
CA GLU A 845 -9.38 14.51 33.83
C GLU A 845 -9.02 15.12 35.19
N ASP A 846 -9.01 14.30 36.25
CA ASP A 846 -8.55 14.68 37.60
C ASP A 846 -7.02 14.69 37.75
N ALA A 847 -6.26 14.18 36.78
CA ALA A 847 -4.81 14.05 36.85
C ALA A 847 -4.07 15.34 36.44
N GLU A 848 -2.99 15.65 37.17
CA GLU A 848 -2.08 16.77 36.87
C GLU A 848 -1.09 16.40 35.76
N VAL A 849 -0.61 15.15 35.76
CA VAL A 849 0.34 14.61 34.77
C VAL A 849 -0.09 13.22 34.32
N ILE A 850 -0.14 13.01 33.00
CA ILE A 850 -0.45 11.72 32.37
C ILE A 850 0.78 11.29 31.57
N GLY A 851 1.52 10.30 32.07
CA GLY A 851 2.62 9.68 31.34
C GLY A 851 2.11 8.55 30.45
N VAL A 852 2.44 8.57 29.15
CA VAL A 852 1.93 7.58 28.19
C VAL A 852 2.99 7.18 27.16
N THR A 853 3.14 5.87 26.92
CA THR A 853 4.00 5.37 25.82
C THR A 853 3.32 5.57 24.46
N THR A 854 4.08 5.73 23.37
CA THR A 854 3.52 5.88 22.00
C THR A 854 2.48 4.80 21.64
N THR A 855 2.79 3.53 21.94
CA THR A 855 1.87 2.40 21.75
C THR A 855 0.66 2.41 22.70
N GLY A 856 0.81 2.97 23.91
CA GLY A 856 -0.27 3.18 24.87
C GLY A 856 -1.21 4.30 24.44
N LEU A 857 -0.66 5.36 23.85
CA LEU A 857 -1.39 6.49 23.27
C LEU A 857 -2.22 6.02 22.08
N ALA A 858 -1.60 5.27 21.14
CA ALA A 858 -2.30 4.71 19.99
C ALA A 858 -3.53 3.89 20.42
N LYS A 859 -3.35 2.96 21.38
CA LYS A 859 -4.42 2.11 21.92
C LYS A 859 -5.56 2.86 22.63
N ARG A 860 -5.35 4.11 23.07
CA ARG A 860 -6.33 4.90 23.84
C ARG A 860 -6.60 6.29 23.26
N ILE A 861 -6.30 6.49 21.97
CA ILE A 861 -6.41 7.78 21.29
C ILE A 861 -7.84 8.35 21.34
N SER A 862 -8.87 7.50 21.33
CA SER A 862 -10.28 7.87 21.52
C SER A 862 -10.56 8.55 22.86
N VAL A 863 -9.94 8.09 23.94
CA VAL A 863 -10.08 8.64 25.29
C VAL A 863 -9.23 9.90 25.43
N LEU A 864 -7.97 9.84 25.01
CA LEU A 864 -7.00 10.94 25.14
C LEU A 864 -7.45 12.17 24.35
N ARG A 865 -8.05 12.00 23.16
CA ARG A 865 -8.66 13.09 22.37
C ARG A 865 -9.77 13.86 23.08
N ARG A 866 -10.44 13.24 24.07
CA ARG A 866 -11.50 13.87 24.86
C ARG A 866 -10.95 14.63 26.08
N LEU A 867 -9.65 14.53 26.36
CA LEU A 867 -8.97 15.33 27.37
C LEU A 867 -8.60 16.71 26.81
N ARG A 868 -8.62 17.72 27.68
CA ARG A 868 -8.24 19.11 27.35
C ARG A 868 -6.76 19.38 27.65
N SER A 869 -5.90 18.42 27.33
CA SER A 869 -4.45 18.51 27.54
C SER A 869 -3.85 19.57 26.61
N LYS A 870 -3.44 20.70 27.18
CA LYS A 870 -2.84 21.84 26.45
C LYS A 870 -1.37 21.64 26.12
N VAL A 871 -0.65 20.90 26.96
CA VAL A 871 0.79 20.65 26.83
C VAL A 871 1.00 19.16 26.59
N VAL A 872 1.82 18.82 25.60
CA VAL A 872 2.29 17.45 25.36
C VAL A 872 3.82 17.47 25.36
N ILE A 873 4.41 16.53 26.09
CA ILE A 873 5.85 16.29 26.16
C ILE A 873 6.10 14.89 25.60
N CYS A 874 6.90 14.78 24.52
CA CYS A 874 7.29 13.50 23.93
C CYS A 874 8.78 13.24 24.07
N GLU A 875 9.12 12.26 24.90
CA GLU A 875 10.49 11.73 25.05
C GLU A 875 10.91 10.82 23.90
N GLU A 876 12.23 10.68 23.75
CA GLU A 876 12.88 9.83 22.74
C GLU A 876 12.41 10.11 21.30
N ALA A 877 12.03 11.36 21.01
CA ALA A 877 11.50 11.84 19.72
C ALA A 877 12.45 11.64 18.53
N GLY A 878 13.76 11.41 18.78
CA GLY A 878 14.72 10.96 17.76
C GLY A 878 14.44 9.52 17.28
N GLU A 879 13.97 8.66 18.19
CA GLU A 879 13.63 7.24 17.99
C GLU A 879 12.12 7.00 17.73
N VAL A 880 11.29 8.04 17.74
CA VAL A 880 9.86 7.95 17.40
C VAL A 880 9.64 8.25 15.91
N MET A 881 9.04 7.31 15.17
CA MET A 881 8.69 7.52 13.76
C MET A 881 7.70 8.68 13.61
N GLU A 882 7.84 9.49 12.56
CA GLU A 882 6.94 10.62 12.27
C GLU A 882 5.43 10.23 12.21
N PRO A 883 5.00 9.09 11.62
CA PRO A 883 3.60 8.64 11.67
C PRO A 883 3.06 8.47 13.09
N HIS A 884 3.87 7.96 14.02
CA HIS A 884 3.49 7.79 15.43
C HIS A 884 3.35 9.16 16.09
N MET A 885 4.26 10.09 15.79
CA MET A 885 4.23 11.45 16.33
C MET A 885 3.02 12.24 15.85
N ILE A 886 2.77 12.32 14.55
CA ILE A 886 1.61 13.03 14.00
C ILE A 886 0.30 12.49 14.59
N SER A 887 0.22 11.18 14.85
CA SER A 887 -0.93 10.54 15.51
C SER A 887 -1.13 10.96 16.98
N ALA A 888 -0.10 11.48 17.65
CA ALA A 888 -0.11 11.94 19.04
C ALA A 888 -0.53 13.40 19.22
N LEU A 889 -0.63 14.18 18.13
CA LEU A 889 -1.05 15.57 18.15
C LEU A 889 -2.56 15.68 18.42
N LEU A 890 -2.95 15.74 19.69
CA LEU A 890 -4.35 15.87 20.10
C LEU A 890 -4.93 17.24 19.67
N PRO A 891 -6.23 17.37 19.39
CA PRO A 891 -6.81 18.63 18.88
C PRO A 891 -6.71 19.84 19.81
N ASN A 892 -6.51 19.62 21.11
CA ASN A 892 -6.47 20.66 22.14
C ASN A 892 -5.04 21.10 22.53
N VAL A 893 -4.01 20.58 21.84
CA VAL A 893 -2.61 20.91 22.18
C VAL A 893 -2.30 22.33 21.74
N GLU A 894 -1.93 23.18 22.71
CA GLU A 894 -1.50 24.57 22.53
C GLU A 894 0.02 24.72 22.64
N HIS A 895 0.71 23.67 23.09
CA HIS A 895 2.14 23.62 23.29
C HIS A 895 2.66 22.20 23.12
N PHE A 896 3.59 22.01 22.19
CA PHE A 896 4.21 20.72 21.96
C PHE A 896 5.72 20.78 22.18
N ILE A 897 6.20 19.90 23.06
CA ILE A 897 7.58 19.73 23.48
C ILE A 897 8.00 18.33 23.03
N GLN A 898 8.97 18.22 22.14
CA GLN A 898 9.62 16.92 21.86
C GLN A 898 10.96 16.89 22.59
N ILE A 899 11.60 15.73 22.65
CA ILE A 899 12.79 15.50 23.48
C ILE A 899 13.57 14.41 22.77
N GLY A 900 14.81 14.62 22.36
CA GLY A 900 15.54 13.58 21.64
C GLY A 900 16.92 13.98 21.15
N ASP A 901 17.56 13.03 20.48
CA ASP A 901 18.90 13.17 19.93
C ASP A 901 18.92 12.54 18.53
N HIS A 902 19.13 13.35 17.51
CA HIS A 902 19.11 12.92 16.10
C HIS A 902 20.47 12.37 15.62
N GLN A 903 21.47 12.33 16.49
CA GLN A 903 22.78 11.72 16.24
C GLN A 903 22.94 10.36 16.94
N GLN A 904 21.90 9.89 17.64
CA GLN A 904 21.81 8.54 18.21
C GLN A 904 20.98 7.62 17.29
N LEU A 905 20.30 6.62 17.87
CA LEU A 905 19.50 5.68 17.09
C LEU A 905 18.30 6.37 16.43
N ARG A 906 17.97 5.89 15.22
CA ARG A 906 16.74 6.22 14.51
C ARG A 906 15.60 5.27 14.91
N PRO A 907 14.33 5.61 14.63
CA PRO A 907 13.21 4.70 14.81
C PRO A 907 13.42 3.41 14.02
N GLN A 908 13.25 2.26 14.68
CA GLN A 908 13.42 0.96 14.06
C GLN A 908 12.27 0.67 13.08
N ILE A 909 12.59 0.58 11.78
CA ILE A 909 11.67 0.12 10.73
C ILE A 909 11.88 -1.37 10.41
N ASN A 910 10.92 -2.00 9.74
CA ASN A 910 11.00 -3.40 9.33
C ASN A 910 11.66 -3.55 7.95
N ASN A 911 11.27 -2.73 6.97
CA ASN A 911 11.77 -2.80 5.60
C ASN A 911 12.96 -1.85 5.39
N TYR A 912 14.16 -2.42 5.25
CA TYR A 912 15.40 -1.66 5.01
C TYR A 912 15.38 -0.81 3.71
N GLU A 913 14.59 -1.17 2.69
CA GLU A 913 14.47 -0.36 1.47
C GLU A 913 13.79 1.00 1.69
N LEU A 914 13.12 1.19 2.84
CA LEU A 914 12.56 2.47 3.26
C LEU A 914 13.54 3.31 4.12
N SER A 915 14.67 2.73 4.54
CA SER A 915 15.68 3.39 5.38
C SER A 915 16.49 4.40 4.58
N LEU A 916 16.78 5.55 5.20
CA LEU A 916 17.69 6.57 4.72
C LEU A 916 19.11 6.03 4.42
N GLU A 917 19.52 4.94 5.08
CA GLU A 917 20.82 4.27 4.86
C GLU A 917 20.85 3.44 3.56
N SER A 918 19.68 3.09 3.02
CA SER A 918 19.56 2.35 1.76
C SER A 918 19.55 3.29 0.53
N LYS A 919 20.08 2.80 -0.60
CA LYS A 919 20.13 3.56 -1.87
C LYS A 919 18.74 3.95 -2.39
N GLN A 920 17.70 3.18 -2.07
CA GLN A 920 16.32 3.44 -2.49
C GLN A 920 15.59 4.33 -1.47
N GLY A 921 15.75 4.04 -0.18
CA GLY A 921 15.08 4.72 0.92
C GLY A 921 15.53 6.16 1.14
N GLY A 922 16.59 6.65 0.50
CA GLY A 922 16.83 8.09 0.34
C GLY A 922 15.63 8.88 -0.24
N ALA A 923 14.71 8.22 -0.96
CA ALA A 923 13.44 8.81 -1.42
C ALA A 923 12.27 8.70 -0.43
N TYR A 924 12.37 7.85 0.59
CA TYR A 924 11.28 7.49 1.51
C TYR A 924 11.57 7.93 2.96
N GLN A 925 12.78 7.67 3.48
CA GLN A 925 13.28 8.16 4.77
C GLN A 925 12.33 7.87 5.94
N LEU A 926 11.74 6.67 6.01
CA LEU A 926 10.71 6.36 7.03
C LEU A 926 11.30 6.28 8.46
N ASP A 927 12.57 5.91 8.54
CA ASP A 927 13.41 5.96 9.74
C ASP A 927 13.95 7.37 10.05
N ARG A 928 13.61 8.40 9.27
CA ARG A 928 13.91 9.78 9.66
C ARG A 928 12.79 10.28 10.56
N SER A 929 13.07 10.46 11.85
CA SER A 929 12.09 11.00 12.80
C SER A 929 11.71 12.44 12.45
N GLN A 930 10.52 12.88 12.90
CA GLN A 930 10.12 14.28 12.77
C GLN A 930 11.12 15.21 13.46
N PHE A 931 11.69 14.77 14.59
CA PHE A 931 12.74 15.48 15.31
C PHE A 931 13.97 15.70 14.43
N GLU A 932 14.51 14.65 13.79
CA GLU A 932 15.64 14.74 12.86
C GLU A 932 15.31 15.58 11.61
N ARG A 933 14.10 15.45 11.07
CA ARG A 933 13.66 16.21 9.89
C ARG A 933 13.64 17.72 10.18
N LEU A 934 13.12 18.11 11.34
CA LEU A 934 13.04 19.51 11.76
C LEU A 934 14.39 20.06 12.26
N SER A 935 15.18 19.27 12.99
CA SER A 935 16.47 19.75 13.56
C SER A 935 17.55 19.96 12.52
N ILE A 936 17.72 19.02 11.57
CA ILE A 936 18.68 19.12 10.47
C ILE A 936 18.13 20.03 9.36
N GLY A 937 16.80 20.06 9.20
CA GLY A 937 16.12 20.78 8.14
C GLY A 937 16.01 20.00 6.83
N GLU A 938 15.48 20.68 5.81
CA GLU A 938 15.23 20.14 4.47
C GLU A 938 15.79 21.13 3.42
N PRO A 939 16.26 20.67 2.24
CA PRO A 939 16.76 21.57 1.19
C PRO A 939 15.76 22.67 0.83
N GLY A 940 16.20 23.94 0.90
CA GLY A 940 15.36 25.12 0.64
C GLY A 940 14.43 25.54 1.79
N ARG A 941 14.54 24.92 2.97
CA ARG A 941 13.75 25.22 4.17
C ARG A 941 14.68 25.49 5.36
N ALA A 942 14.34 26.46 6.19
CA ALA A 942 15.14 26.75 7.38
C ALA A 942 15.01 25.61 8.41
N PRO A 943 16.10 25.19 9.09
CA PRO A 943 16.02 24.24 10.19
C PRO A 943 15.27 24.86 11.37
N PHE A 944 14.56 24.02 12.12
CA PHE A 944 13.87 24.44 13.34
C PHE A 944 14.88 24.74 14.45
N PRO A 945 14.70 25.81 15.26
CA PRO A 945 15.64 26.14 16.31
C PRO A 945 15.65 25.08 17.42
N VAL A 946 16.82 24.48 17.67
CA VAL A 946 17.04 23.47 18.73
C VAL A 946 17.94 24.05 19.82
N ALA A 947 17.58 23.79 21.09
CA ALA A 947 18.46 24.02 22.23
C ALA A 947 19.26 22.74 22.52
N GLN A 948 20.59 22.78 22.34
CA GLN A 948 21.46 21.64 22.62
C GLN A 948 21.95 21.69 24.07
N LEU A 949 21.92 20.53 24.75
CA LEU A 949 22.51 20.36 26.08
C LEU A 949 23.96 19.89 25.94
N ASP A 950 24.90 20.81 26.12
CA ASP A 950 26.32 20.52 25.93
C ASP A 950 26.99 19.87 27.16
N THR A 951 26.39 19.85 28.36
CA THR A 951 27.04 19.30 29.58
C THR A 951 26.64 17.85 29.86
N GLN A 952 27.62 16.92 29.82
CA GLN A 952 27.42 15.51 30.18
C GLN A 952 27.77 15.21 31.64
N ARG A 953 26.97 14.34 32.29
CA ARG A 953 27.06 14.02 33.73
C ARG A 953 27.24 12.52 34.04
N ARG A 954 27.39 11.66 33.02
CA ARG A 954 27.37 10.18 33.15
C ARG A 954 28.74 9.53 32.96
N MET A 955 29.51 9.99 31.99
CA MET A 955 30.69 9.29 31.46
C MET A 955 31.98 9.87 32.03
N ARG A 956 33.01 9.04 32.21
CA ARG A 956 34.38 9.51 32.43
C ARG A 956 34.86 10.40 31.26
N PRO A 957 35.70 11.41 31.49
CA PRO A 957 36.36 12.18 30.42
C PRO A 957 37.05 11.32 29.35
N GLU A 958 37.64 10.19 29.73
CA GLU A 958 38.31 9.26 28.83
C GLU A 958 37.35 8.62 27.80
N ILE A 959 36.10 8.36 28.22
CA ILE A 959 35.03 7.78 27.39
C ILE A 959 34.33 8.89 26.60
N SER A 960 33.93 9.98 27.26
CA SER A 960 33.24 11.10 26.60
C SER A 960 34.08 11.76 25.52
N ARG A 961 35.43 11.70 25.62
CA ARG A 961 36.35 12.14 24.56
C ARG A 961 36.11 11.45 23.23
N LEU A 962 35.82 10.14 23.22
CA LEU A 962 35.56 9.39 21.98
C LEU A 962 34.32 9.95 21.26
N ILE A 963 33.27 10.23 22.03
CA ILE A 963 31.99 10.78 21.56
C ILE A 963 32.11 12.26 21.15
N ARG A 964 32.90 13.05 21.91
CA ARG A 964 33.21 14.46 21.60
C ARG A 964 33.98 14.61 20.29
N MET A 965 34.94 13.74 20.04
CA MET A 965 35.78 13.78 18.84
C MET A 965 35.09 13.28 17.57
N THR A 966 33.90 12.69 17.68
CA THR A 966 33.18 12.06 16.56
C THR A 966 31.83 12.71 16.27
N LEU A 967 30.97 12.87 17.29
CA LEU A 967 29.58 13.29 17.13
C LEU A 967 29.30 14.68 17.71
N TYR A 968 29.74 14.94 18.96
CA TYR A 968 29.36 16.16 19.70
C TYR A 968 30.58 17.02 20.11
N PRO A 969 31.17 17.82 19.20
CA PRO A 969 32.36 18.64 19.49
C PRO A 969 32.23 19.60 20.68
N ARG A 970 31.01 20.07 20.97
CA ARG A 970 30.70 20.99 22.08
C ARG A 970 30.55 20.31 23.44
N LEU A 971 30.51 18.98 23.52
CA LEU A 971 30.18 18.25 24.76
C LEU A 971 31.20 18.52 25.88
N VAL A 972 30.78 18.98 27.06
CA VAL A 972 31.64 19.31 28.22
C VAL A 972 31.41 18.32 29.37
N ASP A 973 32.49 17.92 30.04
CA ASP A 973 32.42 17.03 31.21
C ASP A 973 32.09 17.82 32.49
N HIS A 974 30.92 17.52 33.08
CA HIS A 974 30.56 18.07 34.40
C HIS A 974 31.59 17.63 35.46
N PRO A 975 31.98 18.49 36.44
CA PRO A 975 33.02 18.19 37.42
C PRO A 975 32.84 16.86 38.18
N SER A 976 31.60 16.42 38.43
CA SER A 976 31.29 15.15 39.10
C SER A 976 31.76 13.90 38.36
N THR A 977 32.04 13.99 37.06
CA THR A 977 32.52 12.85 36.26
C THR A 977 34.04 12.64 36.36
N LYS A 978 34.75 13.66 36.85
CA LYS A 978 36.22 13.64 37.02
C LYS A 978 36.65 12.99 38.35
N THR A 979 35.70 12.68 39.21
CA THR A 979 35.92 12.12 40.57
C THR A 979 35.58 10.63 40.67
N PHE A 980 35.35 9.93 39.55
CA PHE A 980 35.05 8.50 39.57
C PHE A 980 36.33 7.67 39.84
N PRO A 981 36.31 6.69 40.77
CA PRO A 981 37.49 5.91 41.17
C PRO A 981 37.89 4.89 40.10
N ASP A 982 39.18 4.74 39.80
CA ASP A 982 39.66 3.89 38.69
C ASP A 982 39.20 2.42 38.77
N VAL A 983 39.10 1.78 37.61
CA VAL A 983 38.65 0.38 37.49
C VAL A 983 39.70 -0.56 38.11
N VAL A 984 39.36 -1.15 39.26
CA VAL A 984 40.25 -2.06 40.01
C VAL A 984 40.71 -3.22 39.13
N GLY A 985 42.03 -3.43 39.07
CA GLY A 985 42.66 -4.49 38.27
C GLY A 985 42.99 -4.09 36.82
N MET A 986 42.48 -2.95 36.33
CA MET A 986 42.81 -2.44 34.99
C MET A 986 43.89 -1.36 35.06
N ARG A 987 44.81 -1.34 34.09
CA ARG A 987 45.85 -0.31 33.99
C ARG A 987 45.29 1.04 33.50
N ASN A 988 44.27 1.00 32.65
CA ASN A 988 43.58 2.16 32.09
C ASN A 988 42.06 1.93 32.19
N ASN A 989 41.28 2.99 32.44
CA ASN A 989 39.81 2.91 32.48
C ASN A 989 39.16 2.65 31.10
N VAL A 990 39.92 2.81 30.01
CA VAL A 990 39.50 2.56 28.63
C VAL A 990 40.67 1.94 27.87
N PHE A 991 40.41 0.84 27.16
CA PHE A 991 41.32 0.23 26.19
C PHE A 991 40.51 -0.45 25.08
N TRP A 992 41.17 -0.74 23.95
CA TRP A 992 40.61 -1.57 22.89
C TRP A 992 41.28 -2.94 22.95
N LEU A 993 40.50 -4.02 22.93
CA LEU A 993 41.02 -5.38 22.83
C LEU A 993 40.99 -5.78 21.35
N ASP A 994 42.18 -5.92 20.76
CA ASP A 994 42.35 -6.37 19.39
C ASP A 994 42.63 -7.88 19.37
N TYR A 995 41.96 -8.63 18.51
CA TYR A 995 42.03 -10.10 18.45
C TYR A 995 41.58 -10.63 17.08
N GLU A 996 42.08 -11.82 16.67
CA GLU A 996 41.89 -12.39 15.32
C GLU A 996 41.10 -13.73 15.32
N ASN A 997 40.32 -14.01 16.38
CA ASN A 997 39.56 -15.25 16.52
C ASN A 997 38.28 -15.20 15.68
N ILE A 998 38.09 -16.20 14.82
CA ILE A 998 37.00 -16.28 13.86
C ILE A 998 35.66 -16.58 14.58
N GLU A 999 34.56 -16.05 14.05
CA GLU A 999 33.19 -16.38 14.48
C GLU A 999 32.87 -17.88 14.40
N ASP A 1000 31.92 -18.33 15.23
CA ASP A 1000 31.47 -19.72 15.23
C ASP A 1000 30.77 -20.07 13.91
N SER A 1001 31.16 -21.17 13.28
CA SER A 1001 30.52 -21.64 12.05
C SER A 1001 29.04 -21.96 12.30
N SER A 1002 28.15 -21.37 11.50
CA SER A 1002 26.70 -21.61 11.60
C SER A 1002 26.37 -23.11 11.63
N SER A 1003 25.72 -23.55 12.73
CA SER A 1003 25.26 -24.92 12.84
C SER A 1003 24.17 -25.18 11.79
N SER A 1004 23.89 -26.46 11.48
CA SER A 1004 23.07 -26.87 10.32
C SER A 1004 21.61 -26.38 10.29
N ASP A 1005 21.17 -25.60 11.27
CA ASP A 1005 19.88 -24.90 11.26
C ASP A 1005 20.00 -23.58 10.47
N ARG A 1006 19.48 -23.57 9.23
CA ARG A 1006 19.38 -22.38 8.34
C ARG A 1006 18.49 -21.24 8.89
N HIS A 1007 18.10 -21.31 10.16
CA HIS A 1007 17.32 -20.31 10.88
C HIS A 1007 18.11 -19.61 12.00
N GLN A 1008 19.39 -19.95 12.22
CA GLN A 1008 20.29 -19.12 13.03
C GLN A 1008 20.72 -17.89 12.22
N MET A 1009 20.10 -16.75 12.53
CA MET A 1009 20.33 -15.44 11.90
C MET A 1009 21.14 -14.50 12.83
N SER A 1010 22.03 -15.07 13.65
CA SER A 1010 22.89 -14.34 14.59
C SER A 1010 24.30 -14.89 14.48
N HIS A 1011 25.28 -14.00 14.57
CA HIS A 1011 26.67 -14.36 14.74
C HIS A 1011 26.95 -14.66 16.23
N SER A 1012 27.97 -15.46 16.51
CA SER A 1012 28.51 -15.70 17.85
C SER A 1012 30.01 -15.96 17.76
N ASN A 1013 30.73 -15.74 18.86
CA ASN A 1013 32.14 -16.05 18.97
C ASN A 1013 32.40 -16.73 20.32
N SER A 1014 32.62 -18.04 20.31
CA SER A 1014 32.88 -18.82 21.53
C SER A 1014 34.10 -18.31 22.32
N TRP A 1015 35.13 -17.78 21.64
CA TRP A 1015 36.30 -17.22 22.31
C TRP A 1015 35.97 -15.95 23.11
N GLU A 1016 35.09 -15.07 22.60
CA GLU A 1016 34.64 -13.90 23.36
C GLU A 1016 33.82 -14.30 24.60
N VAL A 1017 33.03 -15.37 24.50
CA VAL A 1017 32.23 -15.90 25.61
C VAL A 1017 33.11 -16.54 26.68
N ASP A 1018 34.15 -17.28 26.28
CA ASP A 1018 35.11 -17.90 27.21
C ASP A 1018 36.01 -16.86 27.94
N MET A 1019 36.00 -15.59 27.52
CA MET A 1019 36.66 -14.49 28.24
C MET A 1019 35.84 -13.91 29.40
N THR A 1020 34.54 -14.22 29.52
CA THR A 1020 33.62 -13.62 30.52
C THR A 1020 33.22 -14.57 31.65
#